data_AF-A0A1C6NUS8-F1
#
_entry.id   AF-A0A1C6NUS8-F1
#
_cell.length_a   1.000
_cell.length_b   1.000
_cell.length_c   1.000
_cell.angle_alpha   90.00
_cell.angle_beta   90.00
_cell.angle_gamma   90.00
#
_symmetry.space_group_name_H-M   'P 1'
#
loop_
_entity.id
_entity.type
_entity.pdbx_description
1 polymer ?
#
loop_
_entity_poly.entity_id
_entity_poly.type
_entity_poly.pdbx_seq_one_letter_code
_entity_poly.pdbx_strand_id
1 'polypeptide(L)'
;MTDIASGTREVCALLADGSTVRLRPACPEDFGQVLRFYDEMSADNLRSRFFAVSRRSGEQAAELTRQYDGTTVRGVIRLAPDERYLSAVDIRGRTADIASMQPLLRPRSIAVIGAGTRPGSVGRAILHNLREAHFSGLLHAVNPHAHAVLGIPAYASVEDLPQPPDLAVLAIPAAAVAETAVQCGRAGVRALVVVTSGLDAPQTAELTAVCRHRGMRLVGPNCLGIANTEEPVRMDATFAVTKPLPGTAGVAVQSGGVGIALLDGLSRLGIGVSSFVSLGGKRDVSSNDLLQWWECDGRTDLVLLHLESFGNPRAFSRTARRVARRMPLLTLDAGRSEAGRRAAASHTAASATPTLTRRALFAQAGITATRTLGELLDTAALLHSQPLPAGGRVAVISNAGGAGVLAADACVEAGLTVPELPTDLVSELLAMLPSGAGAGDPVDTTPAVSVRTLSGCVDRIAQSGVVDAVLVALVPTALALAIGADLVAALTAPVPKDRACLPVAVVLLDQVERVRLLGTDDGRMVPSYGEPQSAARALCHAAERAHWLSRPQGRVVEPTGVDASGARALAEEFLARVPAGGWLGARDTDQLLARYDIPRLRQACAATEQEAVDAAARLAGPDGRVVLKAQGPELVHKSDRGAVLLDLRGEQQVRAAYRDLTARLGAVMNEVLVQPMAARGTELLAGVVQDDVFGALVLFGLGGTTSELLADHAARLAPLTDTDICELLTAPRCAPLLSGYRGSRPADVGGLEDLLARLSRMADDLPELAEAECNPVIARPDGITVVDARVRLLPRCGHDPYLRRLP
;
A
#
# COMPACT_ATOMS: atom_id res chain seq x y z
N MET A 1 -26.28 -59.43 -1.72
CA MET A 1 -25.65 -60.75 -1.87
C MET A 1 -25.30 -60.96 -3.32
N THR A 2 -24.06 -60.68 -3.70
CA THR A 2 -23.38 -61.40 -4.77
C THR A 2 -21.89 -61.24 -4.51
N ASP A 3 -21.36 -62.25 -3.83
CA ASP A 3 -19.95 -62.47 -3.63
C ASP A 3 -19.36 -62.91 -4.98
N ILE A 4 -18.47 -62.12 -5.56
CA ILE A 4 -17.64 -62.54 -6.71
C ILE A 4 -16.19 -62.14 -6.39
N ALA A 5 -15.52 -63.08 -5.74
CA ALA A 5 -14.12 -63.47 -5.88
C ALA A 5 -13.10 -62.38 -6.28
N SER A 6 -12.24 -62.07 -5.30
CA SER A 6 -10.92 -61.45 -5.41
C SER A 6 -10.05 -62.09 -6.51
N GLY A 7 -9.47 -61.28 -7.39
CA GLY A 7 -8.46 -61.73 -8.36
C GLY A 7 -7.75 -60.58 -9.07
N THR A 8 -6.69 -60.07 -8.46
CA THR A 8 -5.74 -59.11 -9.04
C THR A 8 -5.05 -59.77 -10.24
N ARG A 9 -5.28 -59.29 -11.48
CA ARG A 9 -4.48 -59.74 -12.63
C ARG A 9 -3.20 -58.93 -12.69
N GLU A 10 -2.12 -59.53 -12.23
CA GLU A 10 -0.77 -59.12 -12.63
C GLU A 10 -0.61 -59.34 -14.14
N VAL A 11 -0.05 -58.34 -14.82
CA VAL A 11 0.16 -58.37 -16.27
C VAL A 11 1.65 -58.54 -16.52
N CYS A 12 2.05 -59.58 -17.25
CA CYS A 12 3.44 -59.74 -17.70
C CYS A 12 3.65 -58.97 -19.00
N ALA A 13 4.68 -58.11 -19.06
CA ALA A 13 5.12 -57.44 -20.26
C ALA A 13 6.46 -58.02 -20.72
N LEU A 14 6.61 -58.26 -22.03
CA LEU A 14 7.87 -58.70 -22.64
C LEU A 14 8.68 -57.47 -23.04
N LEU A 15 9.91 -57.36 -22.53
CA LEU A 15 10.85 -56.31 -22.89
C LEU A 15 11.54 -56.62 -24.23
N ALA A 16 12.15 -55.60 -24.83
CA ALA A 16 12.80 -55.70 -26.14
C ALA A 16 13.99 -56.68 -26.18
N ASP A 17 14.55 -57.04 -25.02
CA ASP A 17 15.61 -58.03 -24.86
C ASP A 17 15.10 -59.47 -24.68
N GLY A 18 13.77 -59.67 -24.73
CA GLY A 18 13.12 -60.97 -24.56
C GLY A 18 12.84 -61.37 -23.12
N SER A 19 13.17 -60.54 -22.12
CA SER A 19 12.83 -60.79 -20.72
C SER A 19 11.38 -60.40 -20.41
N THR A 20 10.73 -61.09 -19.47
CA THR A 20 9.36 -60.74 -19.02
C THR A 20 9.39 -60.05 -17.66
N VAL A 21 8.69 -58.93 -17.54
CA VAL A 21 8.49 -58.21 -16.27
C VAL A 21 7.04 -58.28 -15.83
N ARG A 22 6.80 -58.51 -14.53
CA ARG A 22 5.45 -58.45 -13.94
C ARG A 22 5.12 -57.02 -13.57
N LEU A 23 4.00 -56.53 -14.10
CA LEU A 23 3.47 -55.21 -13.81
C LEU A 23 2.33 -55.35 -12.80
N ARG A 24 2.44 -54.60 -11.70
CA ARG A 24 1.38 -54.40 -10.72
C ARG A 24 1.11 -52.90 -10.54
N PRO A 25 -0.11 -52.50 -10.11
CA PRO A 25 -0.38 -51.13 -9.71
C PRO A 25 0.55 -50.67 -8.57
N ALA A 26 0.90 -49.37 -8.58
CA ALA A 26 1.67 -48.75 -7.50
C ALA A 26 0.79 -48.57 -6.25
N CYS A 27 1.33 -48.89 -5.08
CA CYS A 27 0.68 -48.77 -3.77
C CYS A 27 1.40 -47.74 -2.88
N PRO A 28 0.81 -47.26 -1.78
CA PRO A 28 1.40 -46.20 -0.95
C PRO A 28 2.83 -46.49 -0.47
N GLU A 29 3.20 -47.76 -0.31
CA GLU A 29 4.54 -48.22 0.06
C GLU A 29 5.58 -47.97 -1.05
N ASP A 30 5.15 -47.78 -2.30
CA ASP A 30 6.03 -47.53 -3.46
C ASP A 30 6.40 -46.04 -3.62
N PHE A 31 5.90 -45.15 -2.76
CA PHE A 31 6.12 -43.69 -2.82
C PHE A 31 7.59 -43.32 -3.10
N GLY A 32 8.51 -43.89 -2.32
CA GLY A 32 9.93 -43.59 -2.44
C GLY A 32 10.59 -44.16 -3.70
N GLN A 33 10.00 -45.17 -4.36
CA GLN A 33 10.50 -45.73 -5.62
C GLN A 33 9.96 -44.93 -6.81
N VAL A 34 8.71 -44.49 -6.76
CA VAL A 34 8.10 -43.61 -7.76
C VAL A 34 8.84 -42.28 -7.80
N LEU A 35 9.10 -41.67 -6.64
CA LEU A 35 9.83 -40.40 -6.57
C LEU A 35 11.21 -40.51 -7.22
N ARG A 36 11.97 -41.55 -6.87
CA ARG A 36 13.32 -41.80 -7.40
C ARG A 36 13.33 -42.02 -8.92
N PHE A 37 12.35 -42.76 -9.44
CA PHE A 37 12.20 -42.97 -10.88
C PHE A 37 12.05 -41.63 -11.62
N TYR A 38 11.27 -40.70 -11.09
CA TYR A 38 11.09 -39.37 -11.70
C TYR A 38 12.33 -38.48 -11.57
N ASP A 39 13.05 -38.55 -10.44
CA ASP A 39 14.29 -37.81 -10.21
C ASP A 39 15.42 -38.27 -11.16
N GLU A 40 15.42 -39.55 -11.53
CA GLU A 40 16.41 -40.14 -12.45
C GLU A 40 16.05 -39.95 -13.94
N MET A 41 14.85 -39.43 -14.27
CA MET A 41 14.46 -39.17 -15.66
C MET A 41 15.21 -37.97 -16.26
N SER A 42 15.66 -38.11 -17.51
CA SER A 42 16.26 -37.00 -18.26
C SER A 42 15.26 -35.87 -18.52
N ALA A 43 15.76 -34.64 -18.64
CA ALA A 43 14.95 -33.45 -18.91
C ALA A 43 14.13 -33.57 -20.21
N ASP A 44 14.67 -34.22 -21.23
CA ASP A 44 13.97 -34.46 -22.51
C ASP A 44 12.79 -35.43 -22.36
N ASN A 45 12.93 -36.46 -21.52
CA ASN A 45 11.83 -37.39 -21.22
C ASN A 45 10.71 -36.72 -20.42
N LEU A 46 11.08 -35.90 -19.42
CA LEU A 46 10.11 -35.12 -18.63
C LEU A 46 9.35 -34.12 -19.52
N ARG A 47 10.05 -33.47 -20.45
CA ARG A 47 9.47 -32.50 -21.39
C ARG A 47 8.50 -33.15 -22.38
N SER A 48 8.86 -34.30 -22.93
CA SER A 48 8.01 -35.05 -23.88
C SER A 48 6.74 -35.61 -23.25
N ARG A 49 6.74 -35.91 -21.94
CA ARG A 49 5.56 -36.44 -21.23
C ARG A 49 4.64 -35.37 -20.63
N PHE A 50 5.19 -34.27 -20.12
CA PHE A 50 4.44 -33.31 -19.32
C PHE A 50 4.40 -31.90 -19.92
N PHE A 51 4.96 -31.70 -21.11
CA PHE A 51 5.01 -30.43 -21.87
C PHE A 51 5.68 -29.26 -21.13
N ALA A 52 6.13 -29.44 -19.88
CA ALA A 52 6.95 -28.55 -19.07
C ALA A 52 7.78 -29.36 -18.06
N VAL A 53 8.99 -28.90 -17.76
CA VAL A 53 9.89 -29.56 -16.78
C VAL A 53 9.59 -29.00 -15.38
N SER A 54 8.72 -29.66 -14.63
CA SER A 54 8.53 -29.38 -13.21
C SER A 54 9.40 -30.34 -12.39
N ARG A 55 10.29 -29.80 -11.54
CA ARG A 55 11.05 -30.59 -10.55
C ARG A 55 10.16 -31.28 -9.51
N ARG A 56 8.85 -30.97 -9.49
CA ARG A 56 7.86 -31.53 -8.55
C ARG A 56 6.90 -32.54 -9.18
N SER A 57 7.09 -32.89 -10.46
CA SER A 57 6.25 -33.90 -11.11
C SER A 57 6.36 -35.27 -10.43
N GLY A 58 7.52 -35.62 -9.89
CA GLY A 58 7.74 -36.86 -9.14
C GLY A 58 7.00 -36.90 -7.81
N GLU A 59 7.07 -35.83 -7.02
CA GLU A 59 6.33 -35.69 -5.75
C GLU A 59 4.82 -35.74 -5.99
N GLN A 60 4.32 -35.01 -6.98
CA GLN A 60 2.89 -35.02 -7.33
C GLN A 60 2.41 -36.40 -7.78
N ALA A 61 3.20 -37.12 -8.59
CA ALA A 61 2.88 -38.47 -9.04
C ALA A 61 2.91 -39.49 -7.90
N ALA A 62 3.83 -39.33 -6.94
CA ALA A 62 3.93 -40.17 -5.75
C ALA A 62 2.81 -39.88 -4.72
N GLU A 63 2.39 -38.63 -4.57
CA GLU A 63 1.25 -38.23 -3.74
C GLU A 63 -0.10 -38.66 -4.35
N LEU A 64 -0.15 -38.86 -5.68
CA LEU A 64 -1.31 -39.32 -6.44
C LEU A 64 -1.61 -40.83 -6.30
N THR A 65 -0.97 -41.54 -5.37
CA THR A 65 -1.19 -42.99 -5.18
C THR A 65 -2.65 -43.26 -4.78
N ARG A 66 -3.44 -43.69 -5.78
CA ARG A 66 -4.92 -43.73 -5.79
C ARG A 66 -5.49 -44.89 -4.95
N GLN A 67 -6.67 -44.67 -4.34
CA GLN A 67 -7.56 -45.76 -3.94
C GLN A 67 -8.44 -46.17 -5.12
N TYR A 68 -8.57 -47.47 -5.37
CA TYR A 68 -9.35 -48.04 -6.46
C TYR A 68 -10.72 -48.53 -5.98
N ASP A 69 -11.76 -48.27 -6.79
CA ASP A 69 -13.07 -48.91 -6.70
C ASP A 69 -13.49 -49.38 -8.11
N GLY A 70 -13.16 -50.63 -8.44
CA GLY A 70 -13.49 -51.26 -9.72
C GLY A 70 -12.84 -50.59 -10.95
N THR A 71 -13.65 -50.26 -11.95
CA THR A 71 -13.21 -49.71 -13.25
C THR A 71 -13.01 -48.19 -13.27
N THR A 72 -13.31 -47.51 -12.16
CA THR A 72 -13.25 -46.04 -12.08
C THR A 72 -12.04 -45.61 -11.27
N VAL A 73 -11.19 -44.77 -11.86
CA VAL A 73 -10.07 -44.17 -11.13
C VAL A 73 -10.53 -42.86 -10.49
N ARG A 74 -10.65 -42.86 -9.16
CA ARG A 74 -10.98 -41.66 -8.39
C ARG A 74 -9.70 -40.98 -7.92
N GLY A 75 -9.31 -39.89 -8.58
CA GLY A 75 -8.29 -38.96 -8.09
C GLY A 75 -8.97 -37.84 -7.32
N VAL A 76 -8.62 -37.65 -6.05
CA VAL A 76 -9.10 -36.51 -5.26
C VAL A 76 -8.04 -35.41 -5.34
N ILE A 77 -8.32 -34.36 -6.12
CA ILE A 77 -7.53 -33.12 -6.07
C ILE A 77 -8.14 -32.30 -4.93
N ARG A 78 -7.43 -32.19 -3.79
CA ARG A 78 -7.83 -31.24 -2.74
C ARG A 78 -7.54 -29.83 -3.23
N LEU A 79 -8.59 -29.14 -3.69
CA LEU A 79 -8.58 -27.70 -3.95
C LEU A 79 -8.93 -26.95 -2.66
N ALA A 80 -8.14 -27.15 -1.61
CA ALA A 80 -8.24 -26.28 -0.43
C ALA A 80 -7.50 -24.97 -0.77
N PRO A 81 -8.06 -23.79 -0.42
CA PRO A 81 -7.37 -22.50 -0.56
C PRO A 81 -6.29 -22.37 0.53
N ASP A 82 -5.37 -23.33 0.58
CA ASP A 82 -4.21 -23.29 1.46
C ASP A 82 -3.18 -22.28 0.93
N GLU A 83 -2.17 -21.96 1.75
CA GLU A 83 -1.11 -21.01 1.35
C GLU A 83 -0.41 -21.41 0.05
N ARG A 84 -0.38 -22.70 -0.30
CA ARG A 84 0.26 -23.23 -1.51
C ARG A 84 -0.55 -22.91 -2.76
N TYR A 85 -1.88 -23.08 -2.69
CA TYR A 85 -2.78 -22.68 -3.76
C TYR A 85 -2.67 -21.18 -4.04
N LEU A 86 -2.77 -20.35 -3.00
CA LEU A 86 -2.71 -18.89 -3.11
C LEU A 86 -1.37 -18.42 -3.71
N SER A 87 -0.26 -19.00 -3.24
CA SER A 87 1.09 -18.71 -3.76
C SER A 87 1.24 -19.10 -5.24
N ALA A 88 0.68 -20.24 -5.65
CA ALA A 88 0.74 -20.69 -7.04
C ALA A 88 -0.10 -19.81 -7.98
N VAL A 89 -1.27 -19.34 -7.52
CA VAL A 89 -2.10 -18.40 -8.27
C VAL A 89 -1.36 -17.06 -8.43
N ASP A 90 -0.72 -16.57 -7.37
CA ASP A 90 0.05 -15.33 -7.42
C ASP A 90 1.23 -15.40 -8.41
N ILE A 91 2.01 -16.49 -8.38
CA ILE A 91 3.15 -16.67 -9.30
C ILE A 91 2.67 -16.71 -10.75
N ARG A 92 1.58 -17.43 -11.03
CA ARG A 92 1.00 -17.51 -12.38
C ARG A 92 0.47 -16.15 -12.83
N GLY A 93 -0.24 -15.44 -11.96
CA GLY A 93 -0.72 -14.08 -12.20
C GLY A 93 0.42 -13.15 -12.58
N ARG A 94 1.45 -13.08 -11.72
CA ARG A 94 2.64 -12.26 -11.96
C ARG A 94 3.33 -12.56 -13.29
N THR A 95 3.53 -13.84 -13.60
CA THR A 95 4.20 -14.24 -14.84
C THR A 95 3.42 -13.77 -16.07
N ALA A 96 2.08 -13.92 -16.04
CA ALA A 96 1.21 -13.45 -17.12
C ALA A 96 1.20 -11.91 -17.21
N ASP A 97 1.10 -11.22 -16.08
CA ASP A 97 1.07 -9.76 -16.01
C ASP A 97 2.36 -9.17 -16.62
N ILE A 98 3.53 -9.66 -16.22
CA ILE A 98 4.83 -9.22 -16.75
C ILE A 98 4.93 -9.46 -18.26
N ALA A 99 4.56 -10.66 -18.72
CA ALA A 99 4.58 -10.99 -20.16
C ALA A 99 3.65 -10.06 -20.96
N SER A 100 2.50 -9.69 -20.40
CA SER A 100 1.55 -8.78 -21.03
C SER A 100 2.07 -7.34 -21.14
N MET A 101 2.99 -6.92 -20.26
CA MET A 101 3.58 -5.58 -20.27
C MET A 101 4.70 -5.41 -21.30
N GLN A 102 5.27 -6.50 -21.80
CA GLN A 102 6.40 -6.47 -22.73
C GLN A 102 6.11 -5.70 -24.04
N PRO A 103 4.94 -5.85 -24.70
CA PRO A 103 4.62 -5.06 -25.89
C PRO A 103 4.44 -3.56 -25.63
N LEU A 104 4.19 -3.15 -24.38
CA LEU A 104 4.12 -1.74 -23.99
C LEU A 104 5.51 -1.16 -23.71
N LEU A 105 6.30 -1.85 -22.88
CA LEU A 105 7.52 -1.28 -22.30
C LEU A 105 8.79 -1.64 -23.07
N ARG A 106 8.80 -2.75 -23.82
CA ARG A 106 9.92 -3.16 -24.69
C ARG A 106 9.43 -3.55 -26.09
N PRO A 107 8.69 -2.68 -26.81
CA PRO A 107 8.23 -2.97 -28.16
C PRO A 107 9.39 -3.03 -29.15
N ARG A 108 9.30 -3.89 -30.16
CA ARG A 108 10.24 -3.92 -31.30
C ARG A 108 9.74 -3.09 -32.49
N SER A 109 8.47 -2.72 -32.50
CA SER A 109 7.86 -1.91 -33.54
C SER A 109 6.72 -1.05 -32.98
N ILE A 110 6.68 0.22 -33.39
CA ILE A 110 5.70 1.23 -32.95
C ILE A 110 5.04 1.87 -34.16
N ALA A 111 3.71 1.99 -34.14
CA ALA A 111 2.96 2.83 -35.07
C ALA A 111 2.32 4.03 -34.35
N VAL A 112 2.56 5.24 -34.84
CA VAL A 112 1.94 6.47 -34.31
C VAL A 112 0.78 6.88 -35.22
N ILE A 113 -0.44 6.68 -34.73
CA ILE A 113 -1.70 6.95 -35.42
C ILE A 113 -2.16 8.36 -35.11
N GLY A 114 -2.34 9.19 -36.15
CA GLY A 114 -2.63 10.62 -36.01
C GLY A 114 -1.37 11.50 -36.06
N ALA A 115 -0.21 10.95 -36.38
CA ALA A 115 0.96 11.74 -36.74
C ALA A 115 0.73 12.42 -38.09
N GLY A 116 0.86 13.74 -38.17
CA GLY A 116 0.62 14.50 -39.39
C GLY A 116 1.76 15.48 -39.71
N THR A 117 1.69 16.11 -40.87
CA THR A 117 2.70 17.09 -41.31
C THR A 117 2.54 18.44 -40.64
N ARG A 118 1.33 18.78 -40.15
CA ARG A 118 1.04 20.04 -39.46
C ARG A 118 1.87 20.19 -38.17
N PRO A 119 2.64 21.27 -38.02
CA PRO A 119 3.27 21.61 -36.75
C PRO A 119 2.24 21.75 -35.62
N GLY A 120 2.60 21.32 -34.41
CA GLY A 120 1.75 21.46 -33.21
C GLY A 120 0.75 20.34 -32.95
N SER A 121 0.65 19.29 -33.79
CA SER A 121 -0.18 18.13 -33.46
C SER A 121 0.53 17.19 -32.47
N VAL A 122 -0.24 16.62 -31.54
CA VAL A 122 0.27 15.69 -30.51
C VAL A 122 0.92 14.45 -31.14
N GLY A 123 0.29 13.84 -32.14
CA GLY A 123 0.86 12.69 -32.85
C GLY A 123 2.20 13.00 -33.53
N ARG A 124 2.38 14.22 -34.07
CA ARG A 124 3.67 14.65 -34.63
C ARG A 124 4.72 14.86 -33.54
N ALA A 125 4.34 15.40 -32.39
CA ALA A 125 5.25 15.58 -31.25
C ALA A 125 5.75 14.23 -30.69
N ILE A 126 4.86 13.25 -30.56
CA ILE A 126 5.23 11.88 -30.13
C ILE A 126 6.18 11.24 -31.14
N LEU A 127 5.85 11.31 -32.44
CA LEU A 127 6.71 10.75 -33.49
C LEU A 127 8.09 11.43 -33.50
N HIS A 128 8.14 12.73 -33.24
CA HIS A 128 9.38 13.47 -33.08
C HIS A 128 10.19 12.96 -31.89
N ASN A 129 9.58 12.84 -30.71
CA ASN A 129 10.27 12.38 -29.50
C ASN A 129 10.82 10.96 -29.65
N LEU A 130 10.07 10.04 -30.26
CA LEU A 130 10.55 8.69 -30.58
C LEU A 130 11.78 8.69 -31.48
N ARG A 131 11.80 9.57 -32.49
CA ARG A 131 12.94 9.72 -33.40
C ARG A 131 14.16 10.31 -32.69
N GLU A 132 13.95 11.35 -31.89
CA GLU A 132 15.00 12.02 -31.13
C GLU A 132 15.59 11.16 -29.99
N ALA A 133 14.79 10.25 -29.43
CA ALA A 133 15.27 9.26 -28.46
C ALA A 133 16.13 8.17 -29.11
N HIS A 134 16.12 8.06 -30.44
CA HIS A 134 16.73 6.99 -31.21
C HIS A 134 16.13 5.62 -30.87
N PHE A 135 14.79 5.52 -30.94
CA PHE A 135 14.10 4.25 -30.76
C PHE A 135 14.75 3.13 -31.59
N SER A 136 15.10 2.04 -30.93
CA SER A 136 15.92 0.97 -31.52
C SER A 136 15.13 0.03 -32.42
N GLY A 137 13.79 0.08 -32.37
CA GLY A 137 12.90 -0.73 -33.19
C GLY A 137 12.41 -0.03 -34.45
N LEU A 138 11.41 -0.64 -35.10
CA LEU A 138 10.79 -0.11 -36.32
C LEU A 138 9.72 0.92 -35.99
N LEU A 139 9.76 2.07 -36.67
CA LEU A 139 8.85 3.18 -36.43
C LEU A 139 8.03 3.47 -37.68
N HIS A 140 6.71 3.56 -37.52
CA HIS A 140 5.76 3.84 -38.59
C HIS A 140 4.83 5.00 -38.21
N ALA A 141 4.47 5.83 -39.19
CA ALA A 141 3.41 6.81 -39.06
C ALA A 141 2.12 6.30 -39.72
N VAL A 142 0.96 6.62 -39.17
CA VAL A 142 -0.34 6.33 -39.81
C VAL A 142 -1.09 7.65 -40.02
N ASN A 143 -1.25 8.00 -41.29
CA ASN A 143 -1.93 9.21 -41.76
C ASN A 143 -2.50 8.99 -43.17
N PRO A 144 -3.82 9.13 -43.38
CA PRO A 144 -4.46 8.96 -44.70
C PRO A 144 -3.98 9.90 -45.81
N HIS A 145 -3.32 11.00 -45.46
CA HIS A 145 -2.99 12.09 -46.38
C HIS A 145 -1.48 12.33 -46.56
N ALA A 146 -0.63 11.52 -45.92
CA ALA A 146 0.82 11.68 -45.99
C ALA A 146 1.50 10.35 -46.33
N HIS A 147 2.53 10.41 -47.17
CA HIS A 147 3.39 9.26 -47.49
C HIS A 147 4.63 9.19 -46.58
N ALA A 148 4.99 10.31 -45.93
CA ALA A 148 6.01 10.35 -44.89
C ALA A 148 5.74 11.49 -43.90
N VAL A 149 6.12 11.30 -42.64
CA VAL A 149 6.08 12.33 -41.58
C VAL A 149 7.43 12.32 -40.86
N LEU A 150 8.13 13.46 -40.80
CA LEU A 150 9.45 13.57 -40.15
C LEU A 150 10.53 12.62 -40.71
N GLY A 151 10.41 12.22 -41.98
CA GLY A 151 11.30 11.26 -42.64
C GLY A 151 10.94 9.79 -42.38
N ILE A 152 9.86 9.52 -41.64
CA ILE A 152 9.37 8.19 -41.32
C ILE A 152 8.25 7.80 -42.30
N PRO A 153 8.23 6.58 -42.86
CA PRO A 153 7.17 6.12 -43.76
C PRO A 153 5.78 6.24 -43.12
N ALA A 154 4.84 6.78 -43.88
CA ALA A 154 3.46 6.94 -43.45
C ALA A 154 2.50 6.09 -44.31
N TYR A 155 1.57 5.43 -43.64
CA TYR A 155 0.58 4.53 -44.23
C TYR A 155 -0.83 5.09 -43.98
N ALA A 156 -1.79 4.77 -44.85
CA ALA A 156 -3.13 5.32 -44.74
C ALA A 156 -3.90 4.73 -43.54
N SER A 157 -3.72 3.43 -43.28
CA SER A 157 -4.29 2.72 -42.15
C SER A 157 -3.26 1.82 -41.43
N VAL A 158 -3.61 1.32 -40.25
CA VAL A 158 -2.80 0.32 -39.53
C VAL A 158 -2.80 -1.03 -40.26
N GLU A 159 -3.81 -1.32 -41.07
CA GLU A 159 -3.94 -2.57 -41.85
C GLU A 159 -3.01 -2.58 -43.07
N ASP A 160 -2.57 -1.40 -43.54
CA ASP A 160 -1.62 -1.26 -44.65
C ASP A 160 -0.16 -1.43 -44.21
N LEU A 161 0.11 -1.59 -42.91
CA LEU A 161 1.46 -1.77 -42.40
C LEU A 161 2.03 -3.12 -42.87
N PRO A 162 3.34 -3.18 -43.20
CA PRO A 162 3.97 -4.41 -43.71
C PRO A 162 3.95 -5.56 -42.69
N GLN A 163 3.88 -5.21 -41.41
CA GLN A 163 3.74 -6.15 -40.30
C GLN A 163 2.99 -5.45 -39.15
N PRO A 164 2.28 -6.20 -38.30
CA PRO A 164 1.64 -5.61 -37.14
C PRO A 164 2.67 -5.02 -36.17
N PRO A 165 2.47 -3.77 -35.71
CA PRO A 165 3.33 -3.20 -34.69
C PRO A 165 3.07 -3.87 -33.34
N ASP A 166 4.12 -3.99 -32.52
CA ASP A 166 3.96 -4.48 -31.13
C ASP A 166 3.11 -3.47 -30.31
N LEU A 167 3.27 -2.17 -30.58
CA LEU A 167 2.59 -1.05 -29.92
C LEU A 167 1.99 -0.05 -30.94
N ALA A 168 0.73 0.35 -30.75
CA ALA A 168 0.13 1.49 -31.45
C ALA A 168 -0.16 2.65 -30.49
N VAL A 169 0.28 3.86 -30.86
CA VAL A 169 0.04 5.10 -30.12
C VAL A 169 -1.02 5.92 -30.84
N LEU A 170 -2.17 6.15 -30.19
CA LEU A 170 -3.34 6.81 -30.78
C LEU A 170 -3.42 8.27 -30.31
N ALA A 171 -3.26 9.18 -31.26
CA ALA A 171 -3.39 10.63 -31.10
C ALA A 171 -4.37 11.20 -32.15
N ILE A 172 -5.59 10.66 -32.15
CA ILE A 172 -6.68 10.95 -33.10
C ILE A 172 -7.92 11.48 -32.38
N PRO A 173 -8.92 12.07 -33.08
CA PRO A 173 -10.16 12.52 -32.44
C PRO A 173 -10.89 11.40 -31.68
N ALA A 174 -11.51 11.73 -30.53
CA ALA A 174 -12.15 10.77 -29.61
C ALA A 174 -13.13 9.81 -30.31
N ALA A 175 -13.94 10.34 -31.24
CA ALA A 175 -14.92 9.55 -31.98
C ALA A 175 -14.33 8.41 -32.84
N ALA A 176 -13.06 8.52 -33.25
CA ALA A 176 -12.40 7.53 -34.10
C ALA A 176 -11.58 6.48 -33.31
N VAL A 177 -11.45 6.64 -31.99
CA VAL A 177 -10.54 5.82 -31.16
C VAL A 177 -11.00 4.37 -31.09
N ALA A 178 -12.29 4.10 -30.84
CA ALA A 178 -12.80 2.74 -30.71
C ALA A 178 -12.68 1.95 -32.02
N GLU A 179 -13.08 2.56 -33.14
CA GLU A 179 -12.95 1.94 -34.47
C GLU A 179 -11.49 1.64 -34.83
N THR A 180 -10.58 2.59 -34.57
CA THR A 180 -9.15 2.39 -34.79
C THR A 180 -8.58 1.28 -33.92
N ALA A 181 -9.05 1.16 -32.66
CA ALA A 181 -8.67 0.05 -31.79
C ALA A 181 -9.15 -1.30 -32.35
N VAL A 182 -10.32 -1.37 -32.98
CA VAL A 182 -10.78 -2.58 -33.69
C VAL A 182 -9.84 -2.94 -34.84
N GLN A 183 -9.43 -1.97 -35.66
CA GLN A 183 -8.48 -2.18 -36.75
C GLN A 183 -7.12 -2.68 -36.22
N CYS A 184 -6.60 -2.06 -35.15
CA CYS A 184 -5.37 -2.50 -34.49
C CYS A 184 -5.48 -3.96 -34.02
N GLY A 185 -6.59 -4.32 -33.37
CA GLY A 185 -6.82 -5.69 -32.89
C GLY A 185 -6.98 -6.70 -34.03
N ARG A 186 -7.49 -6.31 -35.20
CA ARG A 186 -7.55 -7.16 -36.40
C ARG A 186 -6.18 -7.36 -37.04
N ALA A 187 -5.37 -6.30 -37.10
CA ALA A 187 -4.01 -6.37 -37.59
C ALA A 187 -3.11 -7.25 -36.69
N GLY A 188 -3.45 -7.39 -35.41
CA GLY A 188 -2.70 -8.21 -34.43
C GLY A 188 -1.79 -7.39 -33.53
N VAL A 189 -2.08 -6.09 -33.36
CA VAL A 189 -1.42 -5.23 -32.37
C VAL A 189 -1.68 -5.78 -30.97
N ARG A 190 -0.65 -5.80 -30.11
CA ARG A 190 -0.76 -6.36 -28.75
C ARG A 190 -0.96 -5.30 -27.67
N ALA A 191 -0.63 -4.05 -27.95
CA ALA A 191 -0.73 -2.96 -26.98
C ALA A 191 -1.12 -1.62 -27.61
N LEU A 192 -1.91 -0.85 -26.88
CA LEU A 192 -2.35 0.49 -27.23
C LEU A 192 -1.94 1.50 -26.15
N VAL A 193 -1.44 2.65 -26.60
CA VAL A 193 -1.31 3.87 -25.78
C VAL A 193 -2.26 4.91 -26.37
N VAL A 194 -3.34 5.22 -25.66
CA VAL A 194 -4.32 6.20 -26.12
C VAL A 194 -4.07 7.52 -25.42
N VAL A 195 -3.48 8.46 -26.18
CA VAL A 195 -3.19 9.81 -25.69
C VAL A 195 -4.43 10.69 -25.74
N THR A 196 -5.33 10.41 -26.69
CA THR A 196 -6.58 11.15 -26.88
C THR A 196 -7.37 11.33 -25.59
N SER A 197 -7.74 12.59 -25.31
CA SER A 197 -8.63 13.01 -24.22
C SER A 197 -10.08 13.18 -24.72
N GLY A 198 -11.02 13.35 -23.77
CA GLY A 198 -12.40 13.72 -24.10
C GLY A 198 -13.29 12.60 -24.59
N LEU A 199 -12.93 11.34 -24.36
CA LEU A 199 -13.83 10.20 -24.56
C LEU A 199 -14.93 10.25 -23.50
N ASP A 200 -16.17 10.09 -23.92
CA ASP A 200 -17.29 9.91 -22.99
C ASP A 200 -17.29 8.50 -22.36
N ALA A 201 -18.22 8.26 -21.42
CA ALA A 201 -18.31 6.96 -20.74
C ALA A 201 -18.63 5.79 -21.71
N PRO A 202 -19.59 5.91 -22.65
CA PRO A 202 -19.82 4.90 -23.69
C PRO A 202 -18.58 4.58 -24.54
N GLN A 203 -17.90 5.60 -25.08
CA GLN A 203 -16.69 5.44 -25.91
C GLN A 203 -15.57 4.76 -25.12
N THR A 204 -15.42 5.13 -23.85
CA THR A 204 -14.41 4.52 -22.96
C THR A 204 -14.73 3.06 -22.68
N ALA A 205 -16.00 2.72 -22.46
CA ALA A 205 -16.45 1.35 -22.23
C ALA A 205 -16.24 0.49 -23.49
N GLU A 206 -16.59 1.02 -24.66
CA GLU A 206 -16.38 0.36 -25.96
C GLU A 206 -14.89 0.08 -26.21
N LEU A 207 -14.02 1.09 -26.06
CA LEU A 207 -12.57 0.93 -26.19
C LEU A 207 -12.05 -0.18 -25.27
N THR A 208 -12.49 -0.18 -24.02
CA THR A 208 -12.07 -1.18 -23.02
C THR A 208 -12.55 -2.59 -23.42
N ALA A 209 -13.79 -2.72 -23.91
CA ALA A 209 -14.35 -3.98 -24.38
C ALA A 209 -13.59 -4.52 -25.59
N VAL A 210 -13.27 -3.66 -26.56
CA VAL A 210 -12.46 -4.02 -27.74
C VAL A 210 -11.09 -4.53 -27.34
N CYS A 211 -10.39 -3.81 -26.45
CA CYS A 211 -9.07 -4.24 -25.97
C CYS A 211 -9.12 -5.62 -25.32
N ARG A 212 -10.09 -5.84 -24.41
CA ARG A 212 -10.27 -7.14 -23.75
C ARG A 212 -10.60 -8.26 -24.72
N HIS A 213 -11.52 -8.03 -25.65
CA HIS A 213 -11.93 -9.02 -26.64
C HIS A 213 -10.80 -9.42 -27.60
N ARG A 214 -9.91 -8.48 -27.93
CA ARG A 214 -8.76 -8.69 -28.83
C ARG A 214 -7.47 -9.08 -28.09
N GLY A 215 -7.49 -9.18 -26.76
CA GLY A 215 -6.31 -9.49 -25.96
C GLY A 215 -5.23 -8.39 -25.99
N MET A 216 -5.62 -7.13 -26.23
CA MET A 216 -4.72 -5.99 -26.23
C MET A 216 -4.62 -5.37 -24.84
N ARG A 217 -3.42 -4.92 -24.47
CA ARG A 217 -3.21 -4.09 -23.28
C ARG A 217 -3.44 -2.61 -23.60
N LEU A 218 -3.97 -1.85 -22.65
CA LEU A 218 -4.29 -0.42 -22.82
C LEU A 218 -3.67 0.46 -21.73
N VAL A 219 -2.87 1.44 -22.15
CA VAL A 219 -2.47 2.61 -21.33
C VAL A 219 -3.28 3.83 -21.77
N GLY A 220 -3.81 4.60 -20.81
CA GLY A 220 -4.75 5.68 -21.05
C GLY A 220 -6.22 5.23 -20.92
N PRO A 221 -7.17 5.88 -21.63
CA PRO A 221 -7.01 7.06 -22.50
C PRO A 221 -6.60 8.32 -21.72
N ASN A 222 -6.49 9.48 -22.37
CA ASN A 222 -6.17 10.76 -21.75
C ASN A 222 -4.87 10.72 -20.92
N CYS A 223 -3.76 10.38 -21.58
CA CYS A 223 -2.46 10.25 -20.93
C CYS A 223 -1.38 11.05 -21.66
N LEU A 224 -0.23 11.26 -21.00
CA LEU A 224 0.94 11.89 -21.60
C LEU A 224 1.70 10.95 -22.57
N GLY A 225 1.47 9.63 -22.46
CA GLY A 225 2.22 8.59 -23.15
C GLY A 225 3.11 7.78 -22.22
N ILE A 226 4.07 7.06 -22.80
CA ILE A 226 5.01 6.18 -22.09
C ILE A 226 6.44 6.35 -22.60
N ALA A 227 7.43 6.06 -21.77
CA ALA A 227 8.84 6.02 -22.15
C ALA A 227 9.57 4.85 -21.47
N ASN A 228 10.59 4.32 -22.14
CA ASN A 228 11.58 3.39 -21.60
C ASN A 228 12.96 3.81 -22.11
N THR A 229 13.86 4.13 -21.18
CA THR A 229 15.19 4.67 -21.50
C THR A 229 16.27 3.59 -21.60
N GLU A 230 15.92 2.32 -21.44
CA GLU A 230 16.85 1.22 -21.61
C GLU A 230 17.52 1.28 -22.98
N GLU A 231 18.84 1.11 -22.98
CA GLU A 231 19.68 1.13 -24.17
C GLU A 231 19.14 0.29 -25.36
N PRO A 232 18.67 -0.96 -25.18
CA PRO A 232 18.10 -1.75 -26.28
C PRO A 232 16.71 -1.30 -26.75
N VAL A 233 16.09 -0.31 -26.10
CA VAL A 233 14.73 0.15 -26.40
C VAL A 233 14.74 1.61 -26.86
N ARG A 234 15.23 2.53 -26.02
CA ARG A 234 15.34 3.98 -26.28
C ARG A 234 14.03 4.60 -26.78
N MET A 235 12.93 4.33 -26.08
CA MET A 235 11.58 4.73 -26.46
C MET A 235 11.13 5.96 -25.66
N ASP A 236 10.77 7.05 -26.34
CA ASP A 236 10.01 8.17 -25.77
C ASP A 236 8.73 8.39 -26.59
N ALA A 237 7.67 7.65 -26.25
CA ALA A 237 6.35 7.77 -26.84
C ALA A 237 5.47 8.78 -26.09
N THR A 238 6.08 9.86 -25.57
CA THR A 238 5.37 10.97 -24.91
C THR A 238 5.36 12.23 -25.79
N PHE A 239 4.55 13.21 -25.40
CA PHE A 239 4.64 14.58 -25.94
C PHE A 239 5.19 15.57 -24.91
N ALA A 240 5.97 15.09 -23.93
CA ALA A 240 6.65 15.96 -22.97
C ALA A 240 7.75 16.78 -23.67
N VAL A 241 8.00 17.99 -23.17
CA VAL A 241 9.11 18.84 -23.62
C VAL A 241 10.44 18.34 -23.04
N THR A 242 10.46 18.09 -21.72
CA THR A 242 11.62 17.54 -21.04
C THR A 242 11.71 16.04 -21.29
N LYS A 243 12.82 15.61 -21.90
CA LYS A 243 13.08 14.20 -22.21
C LYS A 243 13.54 13.47 -20.94
N PRO A 244 13.06 12.24 -20.69
CA PRO A 244 13.55 11.45 -19.55
C PRO A 244 15.03 11.09 -19.75
N LEU A 245 15.86 11.40 -18.76
CA LEU A 245 17.25 10.93 -18.72
C LEU A 245 17.30 9.42 -18.49
N PRO A 246 18.24 8.67 -19.09
CA PRO A 246 18.40 7.25 -18.79
C PRO A 246 18.83 7.01 -17.33
N GLY A 247 18.13 6.12 -16.62
CA GLY A 247 18.51 5.72 -15.26
C GLY A 247 17.63 4.61 -14.70
N THR A 248 17.34 4.67 -13.40
CA THR A 248 16.77 3.56 -12.61
C THR A 248 15.44 3.90 -11.93
N ALA A 249 14.93 5.14 -12.07
CA ALA A 249 13.67 5.54 -11.46
C ALA A 249 12.45 5.09 -12.29
N GLY A 250 11.60 4.23 -11.73
CA GLY A 250 10.30 3.87 -12.30
C GLY A 250 9.24 4.92 -11.95
N VAL A 251 8.55 5.48 -12.94
CA VAL A 251 7.58 6.57 -12.71
C VAL A 251 6.21 6.19 -13.26
N ALA A 252 5.18 6.22 -12.41
CA ALA A 252 3.78 6.03 -12.83
C ALA A 252 2.89 7.17 -12.33
N VAL A 253 2.20 7.84 -13.25
CA VAL A 253 1.42 9.04 -12.95
C VAL A 253 0.06 8.99 -13.61
N GLN A 254 -0.99 9.29 -12.86
CA GLN A 254 -2.35 9.35 -13.40
C GLN A 254 -2.63 10.71 -14.05
N SER A 255 -2.14 11.80 -13.44
CA SER A 255 -2.20 13.16 -13.98
C SER A 255 -1.02 13.46 -14.91
N GLY A 256 -1.32 13.86 -16.16
CA GLY A 256 -0.31 14.22 -17.15
C GLY A 256 0.50 15.47 -16.76
N GLY A 257 -0.14 16.49 -16.18
CA GLY A 257 0.54 17.71 -15.74
C GLY A 257 1.53 17.47 -14.60
N VAL A 258 1.13 16.63 -13.62
CA VAL A 258 2.04 16.18 -12.55
C VAL A 258 3.18 15.33 -13.14
N GLY A 259 2.90 14.51 -14.14
CA GLY A 259 3.91 13.75 -14.89
C GLY A 259 4.99 14.62 -15.54
N ILE A 260 4.59 15.69 -16.22
CA ILE A 260 5.53 16.65 -16.83
C ILE A 260 6.42 17.28 -15.75
N ALA A 261 5.82 17.74 -14.65
CA ALA A 261 6.55 18.38 -13.57
C ALA A 261 7.51 17.41 -12.85
N LEU A 262 7.14 16.13 -12.72
CA LEU A 262 8.00 15.08 -12.19
C LEU A 262 9.20 14.80 -13.11
N LEU A 263 8.96 14.63 -14.43
CA LEU A 263 10.04 14.41 -15.40
C LEU A 263 11.04 15.58 -15.41
N ASP A 264 10.54 16.81 -15.34
CA ASP A 264 11.37 18.01 -15.22
C ASP A 264 12.19 18.01 -13.92
N GLY A 265 11.54 17.73 -12.80
CA GLY A 265 12.19 17.66 -11.49
C GLY A 265 13.30 16.60 -11.41
N LEU A 266 13.03 15.39 -11.91
CA LEU A 266 14.02 14.31 -11.94
C LEU A 266 15.19 14.64 -12.87
N SER A 267 14.91 15.19 -14.06
CA SER A 267 15.94 15.58 -15.01
C SER A 267 16.85 16.67 -14.46
N ARG A 268 16.29 17.67 -13.76
CA ARG A 268 17.07 18.72 -13.07
C ARG A 268 17.96 18.14 -11.97
N LEU A 269 17.50 17.10 -11.28
CA LEU A 269 18.30 16.40 -10.27
C LEU A 269 19.34 15.44 -10.86
N GLY A 270 19.29 15.18 -12.17
CA GLY A 270 20.11 14.14 -12.80
C GLY A 270 19.66 12.71 -12.46
N ILE A 271 18.47 12.54 -11.87
CA ILE A 271 17.91 11.23 -11.56
C ILE A 271 17.28 10.68 -12.84
N GLY A 272 17.96 9.72 -13.46
CA GLY A 272 17.45 9.08 -14.66
C GLY A 272 16.27 8.14 -14.39
N VAL A 273 15.37 8.03 -15.35
CA VAL A 273 14.16 7.22 -15.34
C VAL A 273 14.44 5.88 -16.02
N SER A 274 13.98 4.76 -15.48
CA SER A 274 13.99 3.46 -16.17
C SER A 274 12.85 3.38 -17.18
N SER A 275 11.62 3.50 -16.68
CA SER A 275 10.41 3.66 -17.47
C SER A 275 9.45 4.66 -16.86
N PHE A 276 8.78 5.43 -17.72
CA PHE A 276 7.75 6.40 -17.37
C PHE A 276 6.43 5.96 -17.99
N VAL A 277 5.37 5.92 -17.19
CA VAL A 277 4.03 5.56 -17.67
C VAL A 277 3.01 6.56 -17.15
N SER A 278 2.43 7.33 -18.07
CA SER A 278 1.23 8.11 -17.76
C SER A 278 -0.01 7.23 -17.93
N LEU A 279 -0.67 6.91 -16.82
CA LEU A 279 -1.80 5.98 -16.78
C LEU A 279 -3.10 6.61 -17.30
N GLY A 280 -3.24 7.94 -17.19
CA GLY A 280 -4.44 8.67 -17.59
C GLY A 280 -5.71 8.11 -16.93
N GLY A 281 -6.72 7.78 -17.74
CA GLY A 281 -7.97 7.18 -17.29
C GLY A 281 -7.84 5.78 -16.66
N LYS A 282 -6.67 5.13 -16.77
CA LYS A 282 -6.29 3.88 -16.07
C LYS A 282 -7.38 2.79 -16.13
N ARG A 283 -7.75 2.38 -17.36
CA ARG A 283 -8.85 1.41 -17.61
C ARG A 283 -8.41 -0.05 -17.64
N ASP A 284 -7.14 -0.30 -17.92
CA ASP A 284 -6.59 -1.65 -18.04
C ASP A 284 -5.25 -1.77 -17.31
N VAL A 285 -4.17 -1.19 -17.86
CA VAL A 285 -2.88 -1.17 -17.18
C VAL A 285 -2.99 -0.34 -15.90
N SER A 286 -2.52 -0.93 -14.81
CA SER A 286 -2.61 -0.41 -13.46
C SER A 286 -1.23 -0.22 -12.83
N SER A 287 -1.20 0.45 -11.67
CA SER A 287 0.00 0.54 -10.85
C SER A 287 0.48 -0.82 -10.35
N ASN A 288 -0.41 -1.83 -10.21
CA ASN A 288 -0.01 -3.18 -9.82
C ASN A 288 0.85 -3.84 -10.91
N ASP A 289 0.47 -3.68 -12.18
CA ASP A 289 1.23 -4.23 -13.31
C ASP A 289 2.63 -3.62 -13.37
N LEU A 290 2.73 -2.31 -13.15
CA LEU A 290 4.00 -1.58 -13.17
C LEU A 290 4.90 -1.94 -11.99
N LEU A 291 4.35 -2.05 -10.77
CA LEU A 291 5.11 -2.52 -9.61
C LEU A 291 5.65 -3.94 -9.83
N GLN A 292 4.85 -4.84 -10.42
CA GLN A 292 5.30 -6.19 -10.76
C GLN A 292 6.38 -6.19 -11.86
N TRP A 293 6.27 -5.31 -12.85
CA TRP A 293 7.29 -5.12 -13.88
C TRP A 293 8.61 -4.66 -13.27
N TRP A 294 8.61 -3.57 -12.49
CA TRP A 294 9.81 -3.01 -11.86
C TRP A 294 10.44 -3.96 -10.84
N GLU A 295 9.66 -4.81 -10.18
CA GLU A 295 10.20 -5.87 -9.32
C GLU A 295 11.10 -6.86 -10.08
N CYS A 296 10.92 -7.00 -11.40
CA CYS A 296 11.54 -8.04 -12.23
C CYS A 296 12.47 -7.51 -13.33
N ASP A 297 12.43 -6.21 -13.63
CA ASP A 297 13.16 -5.66 -14.78
C ASP A 297 14.69 -5.64 -14.59
N GLY A 298 15.15 -5.81 -13.34
CA GLY A 298 16.56 -5.87 -12.96
C GLY A 298 17.27 -4.52 -12.98
N ARG A 299 16.54 -3.41 -13.17
CA ARG A 299 17.11 -2.07 -13.34
C ARG A 299 16.47 -1.04 -12.42
N THR A 300 15.20 -1.17 -12.10
CA THR A 300 14.49 -0.18 -11.30
C THR A 300 14.85 -0.31 -9.81
N ASP A 301 15.26 0.80 -9.20
CA ASP A 301 15.66 0.86 -7.78
C ASP A 301 14.95 1.96 -6.98
N LEU A 302 14.16 2.80 -7.64
CA LEU A 302 13.36 3.86 -7.04
C LEU A 302 12.04 3.96 -7.79
N VAL A 303 10.92 4.04 -7.09
CA VAL A 303 9.60 4.14 -7.71
C VAL A 303 8.87 5.39 -7.24
N LEU A 304 8.33 6.14 -8.18
CA LEU A 304 7.59 7.37 -7.94
C LEU A 304 6.18 7.24 -8.52
N LEU A 305 5.19 7.34 -7.63
CA LEU A 305 3.78 7.14 -7.93
C LEU A 305 3.00 8.45 -7.76
N HIS A 306 2.09 8.72 -8.69
CA HIS A 306 1.02 9.67 -8.47
C HIS A 306 -0.30 9.02 -8.88
N LEU A 307 -1.01 8.48 -7.88
CA LEU A 307 -2.22 7.70 -8.07
C LEU A 307 -3.43 8.45 -7.49
N GLU A 308 -4.43 8.69 -8.32
CA GLU A 308 -5.73 9.23 -7.89
C GLU A 308 -6.70 8.11 -7.51
N SER A 309 -6.40 6.88 -7.95
CA SER A 309 -7.20 5.68 -7.71
C SER A 309 -6.29 4.47 -7.58
N PHE A 310 -6.75 3.41 -6.92
CA PHE A 310 -5.95 2.19 -6.69
C PHE A 310 -6.48 0.95 -7.42
N GLY A 311 -7.66 1.02 -8.04
CA GLY A 311 -8.27 -0.14 -8.71
C GLY A 311 -8.65 -1.21 -7.68
N ASN A 312 -7.79 -2.22 -7.49
CA ASN A 312 -7.87 -3.20 -6.40
C ASN A 312 -6.82 -2.88 -5.32
N PRO A 313 -7.18 -2.17 -4.24
CA PRO A 313 -6.26 -1.72 -3.20
C PRO A 313 -5.70 -2.84 -2.34
N ARG A 314 -6.41 -3.97 -2.18
CA ARG A 314 -5.88 -5.15 -1.47
C ARG A 314 -4.72 -5.76 -2.25
N ALA A 315 -4.92 -5.98 -3.55
CA ALA A 315 -3.86 -6.44 -4.44
C ALA A 315 -2.70 -5.43 -4.55
N PHE A 316 -3.02 -4.13 -4.56
CA PHE A 316 -2.03 -3.07 -4.53
C PHE A 316 -1.22 -3.06 -3.24
N SER A 317 -1.87 -3.09 -2.07
CA SER A 317 -1.22 -3.12 -0.76
C SER A 317 -0.22 -4.27 -0.67
N ARG A 318 -0.66 -5.46 -1.05
CA ARG A 318 0.17 -6.68 -1.04
C ARG A 318 1.36 -6.58 -1.99
N THR A 319 1.14 -6.09 -3.21
CA THR A 319 2.19 -5.93 -4.22
C THR A 319 3.17 -4.84 -3.80
N ALA A 320 2.67 -3.67 -3.40
CA ALA A 320 3.48 -2.55 -2.92
C ALA A 320 4.29 -2.94 -1.68
N ARG A 321 3.71 -3.62 -0.68
CA ARG A 321 4.44 -4.11 0.50
C ARG A 321 5.63 -4.99 0.12
N ARG A 322 5.46 -5.85 -0.88
CA ARG A 322 6.54 -6.72 -1.37
C ARG A 322 7.62 -5.92 -2.10
N VAL A 323 7.23 -5.03 -3.00
CA VAL A 323 8.17 -4.20 -3.78
C VAL A 323 8.90 -3.18 -2.89
N ALA A 324 8.21 -2.56 -1.94
CA ALA A 324 8.75 -1.60 -0.98
C ALA A 324 9.89 -2.17 -0.12
N ARG A 325 9.90 -3.50 0.13
CA ARG A 325 11.00 -4.18 0.81
C ARG A 325 12.28 -4.27 -0.02
N ARG A 326 12.18 -4.17 -1.34
CA ARG A 326 13.34 -4.21 -2.27
C ARG A 326 13.81 -2.83 -2.66
N MET A 327 12.88 -1.90 -2.87
CA MET A 327 13.16 -0.56 -3.39
C MET A 327 12.24 0.49 -2.77
N PRO A 328 12.67 1.75 -2.60
CA PRO A 328 11.82 2.86 -2.17
C PRO A 328 10.62 3.09 -3.11
N LEU A 329 9.42 3.17 -2.52
CA LEU A 329 8.17 3.57 -3.18
C LEU A 329 7.72 4.91 -2.61
N LEU A 330 7.72 5.96 -3.42
CA LEU A 330 7.28 7.29 -3.04
C LEU A 330 5.95 7.61 -3.73
N THR A 331 5.06 8.33 -3.05
CA THR A 331 3.81 8.81 -3.64
C THR A 331 3.45 10.21 -3.17
N LEU A 332 2.69 10.93 -4.00
CA LEU A 332 2.04 12.18 -3.59
C LEU A 332 0.65 11.91 -3.00
N ASP A 333 0.42 12.32 -1.75
CA ASP A 333 -0.89 12.25 -1.09
C ASP A 333 -1.78 13.44 -1.52
N ALA A 334 -2.43 13.30 -2.67
CA ALA A 334 -3.36 14.29 -3.21
C ALA A 334 -4.80 14.12 -2.65
N GLY A 335 -5.63 15.16 -2.72
CA GLY A 335 -7.04 15.07 -2.29
C GLY A 335 -7.22 14.88 -0.77
N ARG A 336 -6.37 15.53 0.04
CA ARG A 336 -6.42 15.44 1.51
C ARG A 336 -7.55 16.26 2.15
N SER A 337 -7.87 17.41 1.55
CA SER A 337 -8.98 18.27 1.95
C SER A 337 -10.25 17.91 1.19
N GLU A 338 -11.41 18.28 1.75
CA GLU A 338 -12.69 18.12 1.06
C GLU A 338 -12.72 18.84 -0.29
N ALA A 339 -12.19 20.07 -0.35
CA ALA A 339 -12.05 20.82 -1.59
C ALA A 339 -11.17 20.09 -2.62
N GLY A 340 -10.04 19.52 -2.18
CA GLY A 340 -9.17 18.73 -3.05
C GLY A 340 -9.84 17.46 -3.56
N ARG A 341 -10.62 16.77 -2.71
CA ARG A 341 -11.41 15.60 -3.12
C ARG A 341 -12.49 15.96 -4.13
N ARG A 342 -13.23 17.06 -3.93
CA ARG A 342 -14.23 17.51 -4.91
C ARG A 342 -13.58 17.86 -6.25
N ALA A 343 -12.44 18.55 -6.25
CA ALA A 343 -11.73 18.90 -7.47
C ALA A 343 -11.27 17.65 -8.24
N ALA A 344 -10.71 16.66 -7.55
CA ALA A 344 -10.31 15.41 -8.18
C ALA A 344 -11.52 14.55 -8.60
N ALA A 345 -12.66 14.61 -7.89
CA ALA A 345 -13.89 13.90 -8.27
C ALA A 345 -14.46 14.35 -9.63
N SER A 346 -14.28 15.61 -10.00
CA SER A 346 -14.66 16.14 -11.33
C SER A 346 -13.79 15.59 -12.47
N HIS A 347 -12.60 15.04 -12.15
CA HIS A 347 -11.66 14.49 -13.13
C HIS A 347 -11.63 12.95 -13.13
N THR A 348 -11.87 12.31 -11.98
CA THR A 348 -11.93 10.86 -11.82
C THR A 348 -12.96 10.46 -10.75
N ALA A 349 -13.87 9.55 -11.07
CA ALA A 349 -14.92 9.06 -10.16
C ALA A 349 -14.38 8.34 -8.89
N ALA A 350 -13.06 8.15 -8.79
CA ALA A 350 -12.38 7.44 -7.71
C ALA A 350 -11.96 8.35 -6.52
N SER A 351 -12.18 9.66 -6.60
CA SER A 351 -11.65 10.63 -5.63
C SER A 351 -12.43 10.74 -4.29
N ALA A 352 -13.25 9.76 -3.94
CA ALA A 352 -14.03 9.77 -2.69
C ALA A 352 -13.33 9.09 -1.49
N THR A 353 -12.15 8.49 -1.66
CA THR A 353 -11.48 7.75 -0.58
C THR A 353 -11.12 8.66 0.60
N PRO A 354 -11.56 8.33 1.83
CA PRO A 354 -11.16 9.04 3.04
C PRO A 354 -9.65 9.06 3.24
N THR A 355 -9.10 10.20 3.70
CA THR A 355 -7.65 10.37 3.95
C THR A 355 -7.11 9.32 4.93
N LEU A 356 -7.91 8.92 5.92
CA LEU A 356 -7.55 7.88 6.90
C LEU A 356 -7.25 6.53 6.22
N THR A 357 -8.14 6.09 5.33
CA THR A 357 -8.00 4.84 4.57
C THR A 357 -6.72 4.82 3.74
N ARG A 358 -6.43 5.93 3.05
CA ARG A 358 -5.23 6.04 2.21
C ARG A 358 -3.94 6.03 3.03
N ARG A 359 -3.92 6.73 4.17
CA ARG A 359 -2.76 6.73 5.09
C ARG A 359 -2.52 5.34 5.68
N ALA A 360 -3.58 4.63 6.06
CA ALA A 360 -3.48 3.25 6.54
C ALA A 360 -2.85 2.34 5.49
N LEU A 361 -3.30 2.43 4.22
CA LEU A 361 -2.72 1.71 3.09
C LEU A 361 -1.22 2.00 2.95
N PHE A 362 -0.83 3.27 2.88
CA PHE A 362 0.56 3.65 2.64
C PHE A 362 1.49 3.19 3.76
N ALA A 363 1.08 3.39 5.02
CA ALA A 363 1.87 2.97 6.18
C ALA A 363 2.08 1.44 6.20
N GLN A 364 1.02 0.66 6.00
CA GLN A 364 1.11 -0.81 6.03
C GLN A 364 1.90 -1.37 4.82
N ALA A 365 1.80 -0.70 3.66
CA ALA A 365 2.53 -1.08 2.45
C ALA A 365 3.99 -0.57 2.40
N GLY A 366 4.42 0.26 3.36
CA GLY A 366 5.77 0.85 3.34
C GLY A 366 5.99 1.87 2.23
N ILE A 367 4.91 2.53 1.79
CA ILE A 367 4.95 3.60 0.79
C ILE A 367 5.19 4.93 1.51
N THR A 368 6.23 5.65 1.10
CA THR A 368 6.54 7.00 1.59
C THR A 368 5.60 8.01 0.93
N ALA A 369 4.62 8.51 1.68
CA ALA A 369 3.61 9.44 1.18
C ALA A 369 3.97 10.90 1.53
N THR A 370 4.30 11.69 0.51
CA THR A 370 4.65 13.10 0.66
C THR A 370 3.46 14.01 0.38
N ARG A 371 3.52 15.25 0.87
CA ARG A 371 2.39 16.21 0.78
C ARG A 371 2.47 17.10 -0.44
N THR A 372 3.65 17.26 -1.02
CA THR A 372 3.90 18.13 -2.17
C THR A 372 4.85 17.48 -3.16
N LEU A 373 4.80 17.93 -4.41
CA LEU A 373 5.75 17.49 -5.43
C LEU A 373 7.19 17.84 -5.06
N GLY A 374 7.43 18.99 -4.43
CA GLY A 374 8.75 19.39 -3.94
C GLY A 374 9.28 18.39 -2.91
N GLU A 375 8.48 18.07 -1.89
CA GLU A 375 8.85 17.09 -0.86
C GLU A 375 9.10 15.68 -1.44
N LEU A 376 8.35 15.29 -2.48
CA LEU A 376 8.59 14.04 -3.20
C LEU A 376 9.98 14.04 -3.85
N LEU A 377 10.36 15.12 -4.54
CA LEU A 377 11.67 15.26 -5.18
C LEU A 377 12.81 15.36 -4.16
N ASP A 378 12.60 16.08 -3.05
CA ASP A 378 13.56 16.19 -1.94
C ASP A 378 13.90 14.81 -1.36
N THR A 379 12.86 14.00 -1.14
CA THR A 379 12.97 12.65 -0.57
C THR A 379 13.56 11.68 -1.59
N ALA A 380 13.17 11.79 -2.86
CA ALA A 380 13.75 11.01 -3.95
C ALA A 380 15.26 11.26 -4.08
N ALA A 381 15.69 12.52 -3.99
CA ALA A 381 17.10 12.88 -4.02
C ALA A 381 17.89 12.19 -2.90
N LEU A 382 17.40 12.21 -1.66
CA LEU A 382 18.05 11.53 -0.54
C LEU A 382 18.11 10.01 -0.74
N LEU A 383 16.95 9.38 -1.00
CA LEU A 383 16.86 7.91 -1.11
C LEU A 383 17.61 7.35 -2.32
N HIS A 384 17.81 8.15 -3.37
CA HIS A 384 18.61 7.79 -4.53
C HIS A 384 20.12 7.91 -4.26
N SER A 385 20.54 8.85 -3.42
CA SER A 385 21.96 9.24 -3.31
C SER A 385 22.64 8.82 -2.00
N GLN A 386 21.88 8.45 -0.96
CA GLN A 386 22.41 8.19 0.38
C GLN A 386 21.95 6.82 0.92
N PRO A 387 22.74 6.18 1.80
CA PRO A 387 22.31 4.99 2.53
C PRO A 387 21.14 5.32 3.48
N LEU A 388 20.40 4.29 3.92
CA LEU A 388 19.34 4.48 4.90
C LEU A 388 19.94 4.70 6.30
N PRO A 389 19.43 5.66 7.09
CA PRO A 389 19.86 5.84 8.48
C PRO A 389 19.41 4.64 9.32
N ALA A 390 20.19 4.28 10.34
CA ALA A 390 19.83 3.20 11.26
C ALA A 390 18.66 3.56 12.20
N GLY A 391 18.34 4.85 12.33
CA GLY A 391 17.36 5.41 13.24
C GLY A 391 17.12 6.90 13.00
N GLY A 392 16.50 7.57 13.96
CA GLY A 392 16.08 8.98 13.86
C GLY A 392 17.03 9.98 14.54
N ARG A 393 18.21 9.57 15.00
CA ARG A 393 19.16 10.47 15.68
C ARG A 393 20.02 11.20 14.66
N VAL A 394 20.01 12.53 14.67
CA VAL A 394 20.72 13.35 13.67
C VAL A 394 21.63 14.34 14.38
N ALA A 395 22.91 14.34 14.00
CA ALA A 395 23.84 15.38 14.41
C ALA A 395 23.76 16.56 13.45
N VAL A 396 23.69 17.78 13.99
CA VAL A 396 23.71 19.02 13.21
C VAL A 396 25.10 19.65 13.29
N ILE A 397 25.71 19.95 12.15
CA ILE A 397 26.98 20.69 12.07
C ILE A 397 26.75 21.98 11.30
N SER A 398 27.23 23.11 11.80
CA SER A 398 27.10 24.38 11.09
C SER A 398 28.35 25.27 11.21
N ASN A 399 28.58 26.13 10.24
CA ASN A 399 29.57 27.21 10.32
C ASN A 399 28.96 28.55 10.78
N ALA A 400 27.67 28.58 11.06
CA ALA A 400 26.95 29.75 11.56
C ALA A 400 25.87 29.31 12.57
N GLY A 401 26.01 29.70 13.84
CA GLY A 401 25.10 29.26 14.91
C GLY A 401 23.60 29.40 14.59
N GLY A 402 23.18 30.49 13.94
CA GLY A 402 21.77 30.68 13.53
C GLY A 402 21.26 29.63 12.52
N ALA A 403 22.13 29.19 11.60
CA ALA A 403 21.79 28.11 10.66
C ALA A 403 21.71 26.75 11.38
N GLY A 404 22.59 26.52 12.36
CA GLY A 404 22.53 25.36 13.24
C GLY A 404 21.22 25.26 14.03
N VAL A 405 20.74 26.37 14.61
CA VAL A 405 19.45 26.42 15.33
C VAL A 405 18.29 26.07 14.40
N LEU A 406 18.20 26.70 13.23
CA LEU A 406 17.13 26.42 12.26
C LEU A 406 17.14 24.95 11.79
N ALA A 407 18.33 24.36 11.66
CA ALA A 407 18.47 22.96 11.30
C ALA A 407 18.05 22.00 12.42
N ALA A 408 18.40 22.30 13.67
CA ALA A 408 17.95 21.51 14.82
C ALA A 408 16.43 21.57 14.99
N ASP A 409 15.84 22.77 14.93
CA ASP A 409 14.39 22.96 15.00
C ASP A 409 13.69 22.17 13.88
N ALA A 410 14.19 22.26 12.65
CA ALA A 410 13.67 21.50 11.51
C ALA A 410 13.73 19.98 11.73
N CYS A 411 14.81 19.46 12.32
CA CYS A 411 14.92 18.05 12.69
C CYS A 411 13.83 17.65 13.70
N VAL A 412 13.69 18.40 14.79
CA VAL A 412 12.69 18.12 15.83
C VAL A 412 11.26 18.22 15.29
N GLU A 413 10.96 19.26 14.50
CA GLU A 413 9.65 19.43 13.85
C GLU A 413 9.32 18.31 12.86
N ALA A 414 10.34 17.75 12.19
CA ALA A 414 10.17 16.61 11.31
C ALA A 414 9.95 15.29 12.06
N GLY A 415 10.21 15.24 13.38
CA GLY A 415 10.13 14.03 14.21
C GLY A 415 11.45 13.29 14.41
N LEU A 416 12.57 13.91 14.03
CA LEU A 416 13.92 13.42 14.32
C LEU A 416 14.37 13.85 15.72
N THR A 417 15.39 13.20 16.25
CA THR A 417 16.01 13.55 17.54
C THR A 417 17.40 14.14 17.30
N VAL A 418 17.71 15.26 17.95
CA VAL A 418 19.04 15.86 17.99
C VAL A 418 19.63 15.57 19.38
N PRO A 419 20.47 14.53 19.54
CA PRO A 419 20.90 14.07 20.85
C PRO A 419 22.03 14.93 21.43
N GLU A 420 22.12 15.00 22.77
CA GLU A 420 23.33 15.52 23.41
C GLU A 420 24.53 14.61 23.09
N LEU A 421 25.62 15.21 22.59
CA LEU A 421 26.84 14.45 22.28
C LEU A 421 27.58 14.05 23.57
N PRO A 422 28.13 12.81 23.64
CA PRO A 422 28.95 12.37 24.77
C PRO A 422 30.17 13.26 25.03
N THR A 423 30.54 13.44 26.30
CA THR A 423 31.58 14.40 26.72
C THR A 423 32.97 14.12 26.12
N ASP A 424 33.29 12.86 25.86
CA ASP A 424 34.49 12.42 25.16
C ASP A 424 34.49 12.89 23.70
N LEU A 425 33.39 12.67 22.97
CA LEU A 425 33.24 13.15 21.60
C LEU A 425 33.27 14.68 21.52
N VAL A 426 32.61 15.37 22.45
CA VAL A 426 32.67 16.85 22.57
C VAL A 426 34.12 17.31 22.72
N SER A 427 34.90 16.65 23.58
CA SER A 427 36.31 17.00 23.83
C SER A 427 37.19 16.77 22.60
N GLU A 428 36.98 15.67 21.87
CA GLU A 428 37.69 15.36 20.62
C GLU A 428 37.38 16.40 19.53
N LEU A 429 36.11 16.79 19.38
CA LEU A 429 35.69 17.81 18.41
C LEU A 429 36.29 19.19 18.76
N LEU A 430 36.23 19.61 20.03
CA LEU A 430 36.83 20.88 20.47
C LEU A 430 38.33 20.97 20.20
N ALA A 431 39.05 19.84 20.27
CA ALA A 431 40.48 19.81 19.96
C ALA A 431 40.79 20.04 18.47
N MET A 432 39.82 19.78 17.58
CA MET A 432 39.94 19.98 16.12
C MET A 432 39.42 21.35 15.66
N LEU A 433 38.45 21.90 16.38
CA LEU A 433 37.71 23.09 15.99
C LEU A 433 38.48 24.40 16.28
N PRO A 434 38.18 25.49 15.55
CA PRO A 434 38.75 26.81 15.83
C PRO A 434 38.38 27.33 17.23
N SER A 435 39.17 28.27 17.75
CA SER A 435 38.86 28.95 19.01
C SER A 435 37.51 29.67 18.96
N GLY A 436 36.65 29.44 19.95
CA GLY A 436 35.30 30.03 20.01
C GLY A 436 34.20 29.17 19.38
N ALA A 437 34.56 28.01 18.82
CA ALA A 437 33.62 26.99 18.37
C ALA A 437 32.89 26.31 19.54
N GLY A 438 31.69 25.80 19.27
CA GLY A 438 30.91 24.98 20.19
C GLY A 438 30.78 23.55 19.66
N ALA A 439 31.01 22.55 20.50
CA ALA A 439 30.89 21.13 20.11
C ALA A 439 29.70 20.42 20.79
N GLY A 440 28.63 21.16 21.11
CA GLY A 440 27.35 20.56 21.46
C GLY A 440 26.66 19.97 20.23
N ASP A 441 25.37 19.63 20.33
CA ASP A 441 24.53 19.38 19.16
C ASP A 441 23.44 20.46 19.12
N PRO A 442 23.53 21.46 18.22
CA PRO A 442 24.43 21.54 17.06
C PRO A 442 25.91 21.83 17.35
N VAL A 443 26.79 21.28 16.51
CA VAL A 443 28.23 21.60 16.45
C VAL A 443 28.41 22.90 15.66
N ASP A 444 28.77 24.00 16.34
CA ASP A 444 29.10 25.28 15.73
C ASP A 444 30.61 25.37 15.46
N THR A 445 30.97 25.19 14.20
CA THR A 445 32.35 25.21 13.71
C THR A 445 32.92 26.61 13.51
N THR A 446 32.09 27.65 13.69
CA THR A 446 32.35 29.06 13.39
C THR A 446 32.58 29.35 11.90
N PRO A 447 32.47 30.63 11.47
CA PRO A 447 32.78 31.04 10.10
C PRO A 447 34.21 30.76 9.63
N ALA A 448 35.14 30.50 10.55
CA ALA A 448 36.57 30.33 10.30
C ALA A 448 36.99 28.86 10.06
N VAL A 449 36.04 27.92 10.04
CA VAL A 449 36.33 26.50 9.82
C VAL A 449 37.03 26.28 8.47
N SER A 450 38.04 25.40 8.46
CA SER A 450 38.67 24.94 7.21
C SER A 450 37.93 23.74 6.62
N VAL A 451 38.05 23.52 5.31
CA VAL A 451 37.49 22.34 4.61
C VAL A 451 37.94 21.02 5.28
N ARG A 452 39.23 20.93 5.63
CA ARG A 452 39.80 19.76 6.31
C ARG A 452 39.20 19.56 7.70
N THR A 453 39.04 20.63 8.47
CA THR A 453 38.47 20.57 9.82
C THR A 453 37.01 20.14 9.76
N LEU A 454 36.21 20.73 8.86
CA LEU A 454 34.80 20.37 8.68
C LEU A 454 34.65 18.91 8.29
N SER A 455 35.41 18.43 7.31
CA SER A 455 35.40 17.01 6.91
C SER A 455 35.77 16.09 8.08
N GLY A 456 36.81 16.44 8.85
CA GLY A 456 37.23 15.69 10.03
C GLY A 456 36.16 15.64 11.13
N CYS A 457 35.36 16.69 11.32
CA CYS A 457 34.25 16.68 12.27
C CYS A 457 33.15 15.70 11.84
N VAL A 458 32.78 15.72 10.55
CA VAL A 458 31.79 14.78 9.98
C VAL A 458 32.28 13.34 10.12
N ASP A 459 33.55 13.08 9.78
CA ASP A 459 34.16 11.76 9.89
C ASP A 459 34.16 11.25 11.35
N ARG A 460 34.51 12.12 12.30
CA ARG A 460 34.56 11.76 13.72
C ARG A 460 33.19 11.44 14.29
N ILE A 461 32.18 12.25 13.95
CA ILE A 461 30.79 11.99 14.34
C ILE A 461 30.31 10.68 13.73
N ALA A 462 30.61 10.42 12.45
CA ALA A 462 30.21 9.18 11.79
C ALA A 462 30.83 7.92 12.44
N GLN A 463 32.07 8.01 12.94
CA GLN A 463 32.75 6.91 13.64
C GLN A 463 32.25 6.68 15.07
N SER A 464 31.53 7.62 15.66
CA SER A 464 31.12 7.54 17.08
C SER A 464 29.96 6.56 17.33
N GLY A 465 29.11 6.30 16.33
CA GLY A 465 27.90 5.50 16.46
C GLY A 465 26.77 6.15 17.29
N VAL A 466 26.93 7.42 17.70
CA VAL A 466 25.96 8.14 18.54
C VAL A 466 24.76 8.66 17.76
N VAL A 467 24.93 8.82 16.44
CA VAL A 467 23.90 9.32 15.51
C VAL A 467 23.73 8.39 14.32
N ASP A 468 22.58 8.52 13.66
CA ASP A 468 22.16 7.71 12.52
C ASP A 468 22.20 8.49 11.19
N ALA A 469 22.34 9.83 11.25
CA ALA A 469 22.56 10.72 10.10
C ALA A 469 23.30 12.00 10.53
N VAL A 470 23.86 12.72 9.55
CA VAL A 470 24.45 14.06 9.75
C VAL A 470 23.79 15.08 8.83
N LEU A 471 23.38 16.22 9.39
CA LEU A 471 22.89 17.38 8.67
C LEU A 471 23.90 18.53 8.77
N VAL A 472 24.48 18.94 7.64
CA VAL A 472 25.49 20.01 7.61
C VAL A 472 24.88 21.28 7.04
N ALA A 473 24.69 22.31 7.87
CA ALA A 473 24.11 23.59 7.49
C ALA A 473 25.20 24.66 7.30
N LEU A 474 25.42 25.08 6.06
CA LEU A 474 26.47 26.03 5.69
C LEU A 474 25.90 27.34 5.17
N VAL A 475 26.62 28.41 5.48
CA VAL A 475 26.43 29.76 4.91
C VAL A 475 27.75 30.20 4.28
N PRO A 476 27.75 30.71 3.03
CA PRO A 476 28.95 31.32 2.47
C PRO A 476 29.34 32.55 3.28
N THR A 477 30.62 32.65 3.66
CA THR A 477 31.14 33.79 4.42
C THR A 477 32.28 34.45 3.67
N ALA A 478 32.46 35.76 3.87
CA ALA A 478 33.58 36.51 3.28
C ALA A 478 34.95 35.91 3.68
N LEU A 479 35.04 35.31 4.86
CA LEU A 479 36.26 34.65 5.35
C LEU A 479 36.61 33.41 4.52
N ALA A 480 35.64 32.52 4.28
CA ALA A 480 35.84 31.34 3.44
C ALA A 480 36.17 31.75 1.99
N LEU A 481 35.48 32.76 1.45
CA LEU A 481 35.73 33.28 0.11
C LEU A 481 37.11 33.91 -0.03
N ALA A 482 37.57 34.68 0.96
CA ALA A 482 38.85 35.37 0.93
C ALA A 482 40.06 34.41 0.82
N ILE A 483 39.92 33.19 1.33
CA ILE A 483 40.94 32.14 1.24
C ILE A 483 40.65 31.10 0.15
N GLY A 484 39.60 31.33 -0.65
CA GLY A 484 39.17 30.40 -1.71
C GLY A 484 38.70 29.03 -1.19
N ALA A 485 38.24 28.95 0.07
CA ALA A 485 37.75 27.71 0.64
C ALA A 485 36.32 27.43 0.20
N ASP A 486 36.13 26.32 -0.51
CA ASP A 486 34.81 25.74 -0.77
C ASP A 486 34.48 24.71 0.33
N LEU A 487 33.64 25.11 1.30
CA LEU A 487 33.22 24.23 2.38
C LEU A 487 32.38 23.04 1.88
N VAL A 488 31.77 23.13 0.71
CA VAL A 488 31.05 22.00 0.10
C VAL A 488 32.00 20.88 -0.27
N ALA A 489 33.26 21.19 -0.62
CA ALA A 489 34.30 20.20 -0.90
C ALA A 489 34.59 19.28 0.30
N ALA A 490 34.31 19.72 1.53
CA ALA A 490 34.43 18.87 2.72
C ALA A 490 33.44 17.70 2.70
N LEU A 491 32.37 17.83 1.91
CA LEU A 491 31.24 16.90 1.83
C LEU A 491 31.28 16.05 0.54
N THR A 492 31.98 16.53 -0.50
CA THR A 492 32.07 15.87 -1.80
C THR A 492 33.42 15.21 -2.11
N ALA A 493 34.44 15.39 -1.26
CA ALA A 493 35.69 14.65 -1.36
C ALA A 493 35.50 13.14 -1.03
N PRO A 494 36.42 12.25 -1.47
CA PRO A 494 36.40 10.84 -1.08
C PRO A 494 36.43 10.67 0.45
N VAL A 495 35.61 9.76 0.99
CA VAL A 495 35.45 9.62 2.45
C VAL A 495 35.74 8.19 2.94
N PRO A 496 36.08 8.01 4.23
CA PRO A 496 36.24 6.70 4.83
C PRO A 496 34.95 5.86 4.76
N LYS A 497 35.09 4.53 4.83
CA LYS A 497 33.97 3.59 4.73
C LYS A 497 32.86 3.85 5.75
N ASP A 498 33.21 4.18 7.00
CA ASP A 498 32.22 4.41 8.07
C ASP A 498 31.32 5.60 7.75
N ARG A 499 31.89 6.70 7.24
CA ARG A 499 31.12 7.85 6.74
C ARG A 499 30.32 7.51 5.49
N ALA A 500 30.82 6.62 4.62
CA ALA A 500 30.06 6.17 3.46
C ALA A 500 28.81 5.34 3.83
N CYS A 501 28.75 4.78 5.04
CA CYS A 501 27.59 4.05 5.55
C CYS A 501 26.57 4.94 6.29
N LEU A 502 26.90 6.21 6.53
CA LEU A 502 26.03 7.16 7.23
C LEU A 502 25.45 8.18 6.22
N PRO A 503 24.13 8.40 6.20
CA PRO A 503 23.55 9.43 5.35
C PRO A 503 23.99 10.83 5.79
N VAL A 504 24.43 11.62 4.80
CA VAL A 504 24.79 13.03 4.96
C VAL A 504 23.88 13.87 4.07
N ALA A 505 23.25 14.88 4.65
CA ALA A 505 22.50 15.91 3.93
C ALA A 505 23.11 17.28 4.17
N VAL A 506 23.12 18.13 3.15
CA VAL A 506 23.69 19.49 3.21
C VAL A 506 22.58 20.50 3.09
N VAL A 507 22.67 21.59 3.84
CA VAL A 507 21.81 22.76 3.68
C VAL A 507 22.69 23.94 3.34
N LEU A 508 22.40 24.58 2.20
CA LEU A 508 23.05 25.81 1.76
C LEU A 508 22.00 26.91 1.75
N LEU A 509 22.03 27.80 2.74
CA LEU A 509 20.96 28.79 2.93
C LEU A 509 20.88 29.84 1.81
N ASP A 510 21.92 29.98 0.99
CA ASP A 510 21.96 30.85 -0.19
C ASP A 510 21.53 30.15 -1.49
N GLN A 511 21.26 28.83 -1.45
CA GLN A 511 20.86 28.05 -2.62
C GLN A 511 19.43 28.40 -3.04
N VAL A 512 19.26 28.74 -4.33
CA VAL A 512 17.96 29.08 -4.90
C VAL A 512 17.12 27.84 -5.17
N GLU A 513 17.76 26.77 -5.66
CA GLU A 513 17.08 25.50 -5.88
C GLU A 513 16.68 24.86 -4.56
N ARG A 514 15.49 24.26 -4.53
CA ARG A 514 15.02 23.52 -3.35
C ARG A 514 15.94 22.36 -2.98
N VAL A 515 16.38 21.60 -3.97
CA VAL A 515 17.33 20.50 -3.84
C VAL A 515 18.18 20.35 -5.12
N ARG A 516 19.45 20.01 -4.96
CA ARG A 516 20.39 19.60 -6.02
C ARG A 516 21.24 18.43 -5.53
N LEU A 517 21.69 17.58 -6.45
CA LEU A 517 22.63 16.50 -6.13
C LEU A 517 24.06 16.95 -6.44
N LEU A 518 24.92 16.94 -5.43
CA LEU A 518 26.33 17.29 -5.55
C LEU A 518 27.13 16.03 -5.88
N GLY A 519 27.80 16.02 -7.02
CA GLY A 519 28.71 14.94 -7.39
C GLY A 519 29.94 14.91 -6.48
N THR A 520 30.35 13.70 -6.12
CA THR A 520 31.59 13.45 -5.39
C THR A 520 32.64 12.81 -6.30
N ASP A 521 33.92 12.98 -5.96
CA ASP A 521 35.03 12.47 -6.79
C ASP A 521 35.05 10.93 -6.91
N ASP A 522 34.38 10.23 -5.98
CA ASP A 522 34.26 8.77 -5.99
C ASP A 522 32.95 8.25 -6.63
N GLY A 523 32.19 9.15 -7.27
CA GLY A 523 30.97 8.81 -8.01
C GLY A 523 29.70 8.69 -7.17
N ARG A 524 29.77 8.93 -5.85
CA ARG A 524 28.59 9.13 -5.00
C ARG A 524 27.99 10.52 -5.22
N MET A 525 26.79 10.72 -4.69
CA MET A 525 26.12 12.02 -4.73
C MET A 525 25.70 12.41 -3.32
N VAL A 526 25.78 13.70 -2.97
CA VAL A 526 25.29 14.22 -1.68
C VAL A 526 24.16 15.21 -1.96
N PRO A 527 22.97 15.06 -1.34
CA PRO A 527 21.87 15.98 -1.56
C PRO A 527 22.10 17.30 -0.81
N SER A 528 21.95 18.40 -1.54
CA SER A 528 22.06 19.77 -1.04
C SER A 528 20.72 20.49 -1.15
N TYR A 529 20.21 20.96 -0.02
CA TYR A 529 18.90 21.59 0.13
C TYR A 529 19.04 23.10 0.36
N GLY A 530 18.10 23.89 -0.14
CA GLY A 530 18.04 25.33 0.16
C GLY A 530 17.46 25.64 1.55
N GLU A 531 16.70 24.69 2.12
CA GLU A 531 16.00 24.88 3.40
C GLU A 531 16.21 23.68 4.33
N PRO A 532 16.49 23.90 5.63
CA PRO A 532 16.67 22.82 6.59
C PRO A 532 15.45 21.90 6.73
N GLN A 533 14.24 22.45 6.63
CA GLN A 533 12.99 21.69 6.71
C GLN A 533 12.86 20.64 5.60
N SER A 534 13.38 20.92 4.41
CA SER A 534 13.35 19.98 3.29
C SER A 534 14.32 18.81 3.53
N ALA A 535 15.53 19.10 4.02
CA ALA A 535 16.51 18.09 4.38
C ALA A 535 16.03 17.19 5.55
N ALA A 536 15.54 17.82 6.63
CA ALA A 536 15.05 17.12 7.81
C ALA A 536 13.86 16.19 7.49
N ARG A 537 12.91 16.64 6.65
CA ARG A 537 11.79 15.79 6.22
C ARG A 537 12.24 14.61 5.37
N ALA A 538 13.18 14.81 4.44
CA ALA A 538 13.74 13.73 3.65
C ALA A 538 14.43 12.69 4.55
N LEU A 539 15.25 13.14 5.51
CA LEU A 539 15.90 12.27 6.50
C LEU A 539 14.89 11.51 7.36
N CYS A 540 13.81 12.17 7.79
CA CYS A 540 12.72 11.52 8.53
C CYS A 540 12.06 10.41 7.70
N HIS A 541 11.70 10.67 6.44
CA HIS A 541 11.14 9.64 5.54
C HIS A 541 12.10 8.46 5.35
N ALA A 542 13.41 8.71 5.27
CA ALA A 542 14.41 7.66 5.17
C ALA A 542 14.51 6.83 6.47
N ALA A 543 14.43 7.47 7.64
CA ALA A 543 14.41 6.81 8.95
C ALA A 543 13.13 5.98 9.16
N GLU A 544 11.96 6.52 8.80
CA GLU A 544 10.69 5.79 8.83
C GLU A 544 10.75 4.54 7.95
N ARG A 545 11.34 4.66 6.75
CA ARG A 545 11.56 3.53 5.85
C ARG A 545 12.51 2.49 6.46
N ALA A 546 13.65 2.91 7.00
CA ALA A 546 14.62 2.01 7.62
C ALA A 546 13.98 1.23 8.78
N HIS A 547 13.24 1.94 9.62
CA HIS A 547 12.49 1.36 10.71
C HIS A 547 11.44 0.37 10.18
N TRP A 548 10.65 0.72 9.17
CA TRP A 548 9.68 -0.20 8.55
C TRP A 548 10.33 -1.46 7.97
N LEU A 549 11.50 -1.35 7.33
CA LEU A 549 12.23 -2.50 6.79
C LEU A 549 12.73 -3.44 7.89
N SER A 550 13.14 -2.88 9.04
CA SER A 550 13.60 -3.65 10.20
C SER A 550 12.48 -4.44 10.90
N ARG A 551 11.22 -4.07 10.66
CA ARG A 551 10.07 -4.72 11.30
C ARG A 551 9.86 -6.13 10.77
N PRO A 552 9.53 -7.09 11.65
CA PRO A 552 9.02 -8.39 11.22
C PRO A 552 7.73 -8.19 10.41
N GLN A 553 7.44 -9.11 9.49
CA GLN A 553 6.23 -9.01 8.66
C GLN A 553 4.93 -9.26 9.47
N GLY A 554 5.08 -9.84 10.66
CA GLY A 554 3.96 -10.29 11.48
C GLY A 554 3.25 -11.52 10.90
N ARG A 555 2.38 -12.12 11.69
CA ARG A 555 1.47 -13.19 11.27
C ARG A 555 0.04 -12.76 11.49
N VAL A 556 -0.84 -13.10 10.55
CA VAL A 556 -2.28 -12.87 10.71
C VAL A 556 -2.72 -13.60 11.97
N VAL A 557 -3.39 -12.86 12.86
CA VAL A 557 -3.86 -13.41 14.14
C VAL A 557 -5.17 -14.13 13.91
N GLU A 558 -5.21 -15.41 14.27
CA GLU A 558 -6.42 -16.24 14.23
C GLU A 558 -6.92 -16.45 15.67
N PRO A 559 -7.90 -15.65 16.13
CA PRO A 559 -8.42 -15.76 17.48
C PRO A 559 -9.18 -17.08 17.68
N THR A 560 -9.06 -17.65 18.88
CA THR A 560 -9.78 -18.88 19.26
C THR A 560 -11.22 -18.58 19.70
N GLY A 561 -12.09 -19.58 19.66
CA GLY A 561 -13.48 -19.43 20.13
C GLY A 561 -14.41 -18.70 19.16
N VAL A 562 -13.98 -18.50 17.91
CA VAL A 562 -14.81 -17.88 16.85
C VAL A 562 -15.70 -18.92 16.18
N ASP A 563 -17.00 -18.64 16.14
CA ASP A 563 -18.00 -19.38 15.36
C ASP A 563 -18.38 -18.61 14.09
N ALA A 564 -17.48 -18.66 13.10
CA ALA A 564 -17.67 -17.99 11.81
C ALA A 564 -18.90 -18.50 11.04
N SER A 565 -19.21 -19.80 11.15
CA SER A 565 -20.40 -20.40 10.54
C SER A 565 -21.70 -19.81 11.10
N GLY A 566 -21.81 -19.72 12.43
CA GLY A 566 -22.97 -19.13 13.09
C GLY A 566 -23.09 -17.64 12.80
N ALA A 567 -21.96 -16.92 12.73
CA ALA A 567 -21.96 -15.50 12.35
C ALA A 567 -22.49 -15.27 10.93
N ARG A 568 -22.07 -16.08 9.95
CA ARG A 568 -22.57 -16.00 8.55
C ARG A 568 -24.07 -16.30 8.48
N ALA A 569 -24.52 -17.34 9.17
CA ALA A 569 -25.95 -17.68 9.22
C ALA A 569 -26.81 -16.53 9.79
N LEU A 570 -26.33 -15.83 10.83
CA LEU A 570 -27.01 -14.65 11.38
C LEU A 570 -27.07 -13.48 10.37
N ALA A 571 -25.97 -13.23 9.65
CA ALA A 571 -25.93 -12.20 8.62
C ALA A 571 -26.89 -12.51 7.46
N GLU A 572 -26.90 -13.76 7.00
CA GLU A 572 -27.82 -14.25 5.97
C GLU A 572 -29.28 -14.16 6.41
N GLU A 573 -29.61 -14.56 7.63
CA GLU A 573 -30.98 -14.45 8.18
C GLU A 573 -31.42 -12.98 8.26
N PHE A 574 -30.55 -12.09 8.72
CA PHE A 574 -30.85 -10.66 8.77
C PHE A 574 -31.13 -10.09 7.38
N LEU A 575 -30.27 -10.39 6.39
CA LEU A 575 -30.44 -9.89 5.03
C LEU A 575 -31.62 -10.53 4.30
N ALA A 576 -32.02 -11.76 4.66
CA ALA A 576 -33.26 -12.36 4.17
C ALA A 576 -34.50 -11.58 4.67
N ARG A 577 -34.48 -11.09 5.92
CA ARG A 577 -35.55 -10.26 6.50
C ARG A 577 -35.51 -8.81 6.02
N VAL A 578 -34.32 -8.27 5.79
CA VAL A 578 -34.09 -6.88 5.36
C VAL A 578 -33.16 -6.86 4.13
N PRO A 579 -33.67 -7.09 2.90
CA PRO A 579 -32.85 -7.26 1.70
C PRO A 579 -31.97 -6.05 1.35
N ALA A 580 -32.37 -4.84 1.75
CA ALA A 580 -31.58 -3.62 1.54
C ALA A 580 -30.43 -3.44 2.55
N GLY A 581 -30.37 -4.28 3.59
CA GLY A 581 -29.48 -4.11 4.73
C GLY A 581 -29.95 -3.05 5.73
N GLY A 582 -29.18 -2.85 6.80
CA GLY A 582 -29.51 -1.92 7.87
C GLY A 582 -28.68 -2.12 9.14
N TRP A 583 -29.03 -1.34 10.17
CA TRP A 583 -28.48 -1.51 11.52
C TRP A 583 -29.12 -2.71 12.21
N LEU A 584 -28.30 -3.56 12.84
CA LEU A 584 -28.77 -4.65 13.67
C LEU A 584 -29.44 -4.12 14.94
N GLY A 585 -30.49 -4.78 15.38
CA GLY A 585 -31.07 -4.54 16.70
C GLY A 585 -30.12 -4.98 17.82
N ALA A 586 -30.43 -4.59 19.07
CA ALA A 586 -29.56 -4.87 20.22
C ALA A 586 -29.33 -6.38 20.45
N ARG A 587 -30.36 -7.22 20.23
CA ARG A 587 -30.26 -8.68 20.37
C ARG A 587 -29.39 -9.33 19.29
N ASP A 588 -29.63 -8.99 18.02
CA ASP A 588 -28.85 -9.52 16.89
C ASP A 588 -27.39 -9.06 16.97
N THR A 589 -27.16 -7.81 17.40
CA THR A 589 -25.81 -7.29 17.67
C THR A 589 -25.11 -8.09 18.76
N ASP A 590 -25.78 -8.37 19.88
CA ASP A 590 -25.21 -9.14 20.98
C ASP A 590 -24.90 -10.59 20.57
N GLN A 591 -25.82 -11.24 19.85
CA GLN A 591 -25.60 -12.59 19.33
C GLN A 591 -24.42 -12.64 18.37
N LEU A 592 -24.30 -11.67 17.46
CA LEU A 592 -23.19 -11.62 16.51
C LEU A 592 -21.85 -11.41 17.21
N LEU A 593 -21.76 -10.45 18.14
CA LEU A 593 -20.53 -10.18 18.91
C LEU A 593 -20.13 -11.39 19.78
N ALA A 594 -21.11 -12.14 20.31
CA ALA A 594 -20.85 -13.37 21.05
C ALA A 594 -20.27 -14.50 20.18
N ARG A 595 -20.58 -14.56 18.87
CA ARG A 595 -19.94 -15.53 17.95
C ARG A 595 -18.45 -15.29 17.77
N TYR A 596 -17.98 -14.08 18.02
CA TYR A 596 -16.56 -13.73 18.01
C TYR A 596 -15.98 -13.62 19.42
N ASP A 597 -16.74 -13.96 20.47
CA ASP A 597 -16.32 -13.89 21.87
C ASP A 597 -15.77 -12.51 22.25
N ILE A 598 -16.45 -11.46 21.81
CA ILE A 598 -16.13 -10.06 22.15
C ILE A 598 -16.67 -9.74 23.56
N PRO A 599 -15.83 -9.25 24.49
CA PRO A 599 -16.20 -9.09 25.89
C PRO A 599 -17.17 -7.91 26.09
N ARG A 600 -18.46 -8.22 26.23
CA ARG A 600 -19.52 -7.22 26.47
C ARG A 600 -20.01 -7.22 27.91
N LEU A 601 -20.49 -6.06 28.34
CA LEU A 601 -21.17 -5.95 29.62
C LEU A 601 -22.52 -6.68 29.56
N ARG A 602 -22.84 -7.44 30.62
CA ARG A 602 -24.13 -8.13 30.72
C ARG A 602 -25.27 -7.13 30.60
N GLN A 603 -26.30 -7.50 29.84
CA GLN A 603 -27.40 -6.61 29.52
C GLN A 603 -28.71 -7.38 29.38
N ALA A 604 -29.83 -6.67 29.52
CA ALA A 604 -31.15 -7.19 29.19
C ALA A 604 -31.99 -6.10 28.53
N CYS A 605 -32.74 -6.49 27.50
CA CYS A 605 -33.77 -5.64 26.91
C CYS A 605 -35.03 -5.67 27.77
N ALA A 606 -35.69 -4.52 27.91
CA ALA A 606 -36.95 -4.36 28.62
C ALA A 606 -37.89 -3.46 27.80
N ALA A 607 -39.03 -4.00 27.39
CA ALA A 607 -40.06 -3.28 26.65
C ALA A 607 -41.08 -2.60 27.58
N THR A 608 -41.02 -2.88 28.88
CA THR A 608 -41.90 -2.28 29.89
C THR A 608 -41.12 -1.75 31.09
N GLU A 609 -41.72 -0.80 31.81
CA GLU A 609 -41.18 -0.28 33.07
C GLU A 609 -40.90 -1.39 34.09
N GLN A 610 -41.81 -2.38 34.21
CA GLN A 610 -41.64 -3.49 35.15
C GLN A 610 -40.48 -4.39 34.74
N GLU A 611 -40.38 -4.73 33.45
CA GLU A 611 -39.25 -5.50 32.93
C GLU A 611 -37.91 -4.80 33.18
N ALA A 612 -37.87 -3.46 33.09
CA ALA A 612 -36.66 -2.68 33.34
C ALA A 612 -36.24 -2.75 34.82
N VAL A 613 -37.20 -2.68 35.74
CA VAL A 613 -36.96 -2.86 37.18
C VAL A 613 -36.47 -4.28 37.48
N ASP A 614 -37.14 -5.29 36.92
CA ASP A 614 -36.77 -6.70 37.16
C ASP A 614 -35.38 -6.99 36.57
N ALA A 615 -35.07 -6.45 35.40
CA ALA A 615 -33.74 -6.52 34.79
C ALA A 615 -32.68 -5.81 35.65
N ALA A 616 -32.98 -4.61 36.15
CA ALA A 616 -32.07 -3.88 37.02
C ALA A 616 -31.76 -4.64 38.31
N ALA A 617 -32.77 -5.26 38.93
CA ALA A 617 -32.58 -6.08 40.13
C ALA A 617 -31.70 -7.31 39.87
N ARG A 618 -31.84 -7.96 38.70
CA ARG A 618 -31.02 -9.12 38.32
C ARG A 618 -29.58 -8.75 37.92
N LEU A 619 -29.40 -7.59 37.30
CA LEU A 619 -28.13 -7.20 36.67
C LEU A 619 -27.27 -6.28 37.55
N ALA A 620 -27.83 -5.69 38.60
CA ALA A 620 -27.11 -4.79 39.49
C ALA A 620 -25.82 -5.43 40.01
N GLY A 621 -24.70 -4.74 39.80
CA GLY A 621 -23.42 -5.14 40.37
C GLY A 621 -23.34 -4.87 41.88
N PRO A 622 -22.17 -5.09 42.50
CA PRO A 622 -21.96 -4.87 43.94
C PRO A 622 -22.34 -3.45 44.41
N ASP A 623 -22.15 -2.46 43.54
CA ASP A 623 -22.47 -1.04 43.80
C ASP A 623 -23.98 -0.70 43.70
N GLY A 624 -24.83 -1.66 43.31
CA GLY A 624 -26.28 -1.49 43.16
C GLY A 624 -26.70 -0.54 42.04
N ARG A 625 -25.76 -0.08 41.20
CA ARG A 625 -25.98 0.90 40.14
C ARG A 625 -26.22 0.25 38.78
N VAL A 626 -27.17 0.80 38.05
CA VAL A 626 -27.52 0.40 36.69
C VAL A 626 -27.59 1.61 35.75
N VAL A 627 -27.63 1.30 34.46
CA VAL A 627 -27.73 2.23 33.35
C VAL A 627 -28.93 1.83 32.50
N LEU A 628 -29.72 2.81 32.08
CA LEU A 628 -30.81 2.64 31.13
C LEU A 628 -30.43 3.33 29.81
N LYS A 629 -30.45 2.59 28.70
CA LYS A 629 -30.19 3.11 27.35
C LYS A 629 -31.37 2.84 26.45
N ALA A 630 -32.07 3.87 25.98
CA ALA A 630 -33.17 3.67 25.05
C ALA A 630 -32.69 3.06 23.72
N GLN A 631 -33.50 2.15 23.18
CA GLN A 631 -33.27 1.47 21.91
C GLN A 631 -34.39 1.77 20.93
N GLY A 632 -34.02 1.94 19.67
CA GLY A 632 -34.95 2.17 18.57
C GLY A 632 -34.20 2.26 17.24
N PRO A 633 -34.87 2.00 16.10
CA PRO A 633 -34.23 2.00 14.78
C PRO A 633 -33.56 3.34 14.44
N GLU A 634 -34.09 4.45 14.97
CA GLU A 634 -33.59 5.81 14.74
C GLU A 634 -32.63 6.30 15.84
N LEU A 635 -32.37 5.49 16.88
CA LEU A 635 -31.52 5.84 18.03
C LEU A 635 -30.10 5.29 17.87
N VAL A 636 -29.43 5.70 16.78
CA VAL A 636 -28.05 5.28 16.48
C VAL A 636 -27.03 6.00 17.38
N HIS A 637 -27.21 7.30 17.63
CA HIS A 637 -26.37 8.11 18.53
C HIS A 637 -27.12 8.45 19.83
N LYS A 638 -27.14 7.48 20.76
CA LYS A 638 -27.98 7.53 21.97
C LYS A 638 -27.62 8.69 22.90
N SER A 639 -26.32 8.91 23.13
CA SER A 639 -25.84 9.97 24.03
C SER A 639 -26.24 11.37 23.56
N ASP A 640 -26.19 11.62 22.25
CA ASP A 640 -26.50 12.93 21.64
C ASP A 640 -27.98 13.31 21.77
N ARG A 641 -28.85 12.30 21.86
CA ARG A 641 -30.29 12.48 22.12
C ARG A 641 -30.65 12.41 23.61
N GLY A 642 -29.65 12.38 24.51
CA GLY A 642 -29.88 12.21 25.94
C GLY A 642 -30.58 10.90 26.29
N ALA A 643 -30.40 9.87 25.46
CA ALA A 643 -31.08 8.58 25.52
C ALA A 643 -30.37 7.56 26.43
N VAL A 644 -29.40 8.03 27.23
CA VAL A 644 -28.61 7.25 28.19
C VAL A 644 -28.72 7.91 29.56
N LEU A 645 -29.22 7.17 30.55
CA LEU A 645 -29.32 7.59 31.94
C LEU A 645 -28.43 6.72 32.82
N LEU A 646 -27.46 7.35 33.49
CA LEU A 646 -26.41 6.72 34.27
C LEU A 646 -26.67 6.79 35.79
N ASP A 647 -25.88 6.05 36.58
CA ASP A 647 -25.86 6.09 38.05
C ASP A 647 -27.22 5.82 38.74
N LEU A 648 -28.11 5.06 38.12
CA LEU A 648 -29.45 4.76 38.67
C LEU A 648 -29.36 3.70 39.77
N ARG A 649 -30.01 3.97 40.91
CA ARG A 649 -30.03 3.10 42.11
C ARG A 649 -31.45 2.78 42.55
N GLY A 650 -31.72 1.48 42.67
CA GLY A 650 -32.98 0.97 43.20
C GLY A 650 -34.16 1.17 42.25
N GLU A 651 -35.27 0.52 42.60
CA GLU A 651 -36.48 0.46 41.76
C GLU A 651 -37.03 1.85 41.40
N GLN A 652 -37.13 2.75 42.37
CA GLN A 652 -37.77 4.05 42.17
C GLN A 652 -37.06 4.90 41.11
N GLN A 653 -35.71 4.92 41.12
CA GLN A 653 -34.94 5.68 40.13
C GLN A 653 -35.03 5.04 38.73
N VAL A 654 -35.06 3.71 38.65
CA VAL A 654 -35.23 2.99 37.37
C VAL A 654 -36.60 3.27 36.77
N ARG A 655 -37.69 3.23 37.56
CA ARG A 655 -39.03 3.60 37.06
C ARG A 655 -39.09 5.04 36.59
N ALA A 656 -38.54 5.98 37.37
CA ALA A 656 -38.50 7.38 37.00
C ALA A 656 -37.73 7.60 35.68
N ALA A 657 -36.57 6.95 35.54
CA ALA A 657 -35.75 7.00 34.33
C ALA A 657 -36.48 6.41 33.10
N TYR A 658 -37.19 5.29 33.26
CA TYR A 658 -37.97 4.70 32.17
C TYR A 658 -39.09 5.63 31.68
N ARG A 659 -39.85 6.22 32.61
CA ARG A 659 -40.92 7.17 32.30
C ARG A 659 -40.38 8.42 31.62
N ASP A 660 -39.26 8.94 32.09
CA ASP A 660 -38.59 10.09 31.50
C ASP A 660 -38.13 9.82 30.07
N LEU A 661 -37.45 8.68 29.81
CA LEU A 661 -37.08 8.28 28.44
C LEU A 661 -38.29 8.10 27.54
N THR A 662 -39.36 7.47 28.05
CA THR A 662 -40.62 7.29 27.31
C THR A 662 -41.27 8.63 26.97
N ALA A 663 -41.28 9.58 27.91
CA ALA A 663 -41.85 10.90 27.69
C ALA A 663 -41.05 11.74 26.68
N ARG A 664 -39.70 11.64 26.71
CA ARG A 664 -38.81 12.40 25.82
C ARG A 664 -38.72 11.82 24.41
N LEU A 665 -38.69 10.50 24.28
CA LEU A 665 -38.43 9.82 23.00
C LEU A 665 -39.71 9.28 22.33
N GLY A 666 -40.79 9.08 23.10
CA GLY A 666 -42.08 8.63 22.58
C GLY A 666 -41.97 7.35 21.74
N ALA A 667 -42.63 7.35 20.58
CA ALA A 667 -42.66 6.20 19.65
C ALA A 667 -41.30 5.87 19.00
N VAL A 668 -40.27 6.70 19.20
CA VAL A 668 -38.91 6.44 18.69
C VAL A 668 -38.19 5.39 19.56
N MET A 669 -38.61 5.22 20.82
CA MET A 669 -38.10 4.20 21.73
C MET A 669 -39.00 2.95 21.69
N ASN A 670 -38.44 1.81 21.29
CA ASN A 670 -39.15 0.53 21.30
C ASN A 670 -38.97 -0.22 22.62
N GLU A 671 -37.77 -0.15 23.20
CA GLU A 671 -37.39 -0.81 24.44
C GLU A 671 -36.22 -0.05 25.09
N VAL A 672 -35.88 -0.38 26.33
CA VAL A 672 -34.65 0.06 26.98
C VAL A 672 -33.69 -1.12 27.18
N LEU A 673 -32.41 -0.84 27.07
CA LEU A 673 -31.34 -1.75 27.42
C LEU A 673 -30.89 -1.42 28.84
N VAL A 674 -30.99 -2.39 29.74
CA VAL A 674 -30.56 -2.29 31.13
C VAL A 674 -29.22 -2.98 31.29
N GLN A 675 -28.25 -2.27 31.89
CA GLN A 675 -26.89 -2.73 32.12
C GLN A 675 -26.43 -2.35 33.54
N PRO A 676 -25.50 -3.10 34.17
CA PRO A 676 -24.81 -2.59 35.35
C PRO A 676 -23.99 -1.34 35.00
N MET A 677 -23.72 -0.49 35.99
CA MET A 677 -22.78 0.62 35.79
C MET A 677 -21.36 0.06 35.61
N ALA A 678 -20.73 0.36 34.46
CA ALA A 678 -19.36 -0.04 34.21
C ALA A 678 -18.41 0.63 35.22
N ALA A 679 -17.39 -0.10 35.66
CA ALA A 679 -16.33 0.47 36.49
C ALA A 679 -15.53 1.51 35.70
N ARG A 680 -14.91 2.46 36.41
CA ARG A 680 -14.09 3.50 35.77
C ARG A 680 -12.85 2.88 35.10
N GLY A 681 -12.54 3.37 33.91
CA GLY A 681 -11.38 2.98 33.12
C GLY A 681 -11.14 3.96 31.98
N THR A 682 -10.17 3.67 31.12
CA THR A 682 -9.90 4.47 29.92
C THR A 682 -10.97 4.17 28.88
N GLU A 683 -11.66 5.21 28.38
CA GLU A 683 -12.67 5.08 27.33
C GLU A 683 -12.00 5.10 25.95
N LEU A 684 -12.18 4.02 25.20
CA LEU A 684 -11.58 3.80 23.89
C LEU A 684 -12.66 3.47 22.86
N LEU A 685 -12.34 3.64 21.60
CA LEU A 685 -13.15 3.20 20.47
C LEU A 685 -12.38 2.11 19.72
N ALA A 686 -13.08 1.03 19.38
CA ALA A 686 -12.60 0.02 18.45
C ALA A 686 -13.71 -0.32 17.46
N GLY A 687 -13.38 -0.44 16.18
CA GLY A 687 -14.42 -0.66 15.17
C GLY A 687 -13.90 -1.19 13.85
N VAL A 688 -14.84 -1.48 12.97
CA VAL A 688 -14.64 -1.89 11.59
C VAL A 688 -15.44 -0.95 10.70
N VAL A 689 -14.83 -0.47 9.63
CA VAL A 689 -15.53 0.21 8.54
C VAL A 689 -15.15 -0.48 7.24
N GLN A 690 -16.16 -0.84 6.45
CA GLN A 690 -15.96 -1.42 5.13
C GLN A 690 -15.91 -0.30 4.08
N ASP A 691 -14.75 -0.12 3.46
CA ASP A 691 -14.60 0.77 2.31
C ASP A 691 -14.88 -0.01 1.01
N ASP A 692 -15.62 0.61 0.09
CA ASP A 692 -16.02 -0.03 -1.18
C ASP A 692 -14.84 -0.35 -2.09
N VAL A 693 -13.74 0.38 -1.93
CA VAL A 693 -12.54 0.22 -2.75
C VAL A 693 -11.51 -0.58 -1.94
N PHE A 694 -11.23 -0.22 -0.69
CA PHE A 694 -10.13 -0.78 0.09
C PHE A 694 -10.49 -2.04 0.91
N GLY A 695 -11.79 -2.31 1.08
CA GLY A 695 -12.28 -3.35 1.97
C GLY A 695 -12.22 -2.93 3.44
N ALA A 696 -12.16 -3.93 4.32
CA ALA A 696 -12.30 -3.72 5.75
C ALA A 696 -11.11 -2.98 6.36
N LEU A 697 -11.43 -1.93 7.12
CA LEU A 697 -10.51 -1.20 7.99
C LEU A 697 -10.89 -1.45 9.44
N VAL A 698 -9.91 -1.81 10.25
CA VAL A 698 -10.06 -1.83 11.71
C VAL A 698 -9.56 -0.50 12.27
N LEU A 699 -10.36 0.12 13.14
CA LEU A 699 -10.09 1.40 13.76
C LEU A 699 -9.85 1.23 15.25
N PHE A 700 -8.95 2.05 15.80
CA PHE A 700 -8.70 2.17 17.23
C PHE A 700 -8.40 3.62 17.59
N GLY A 701 -8.90 4.09 18.74
CA GLY A 701 -8.66 5.45 19.19
C GLY A 701 -9.33 5.80 20.50
N LEU A 702 -9.39 7.11 20.78
CA LEU A 702 -10.10 7.66 21.92
C LEU A 702 -11.61 7.44 21.77
N GLY A 703 -12.26 6.93 22.81
CA GLY A 703 -13.71 6.67 22.83
C GLY A 703 -14.51 7.71 23.59
N GLY A 704 -15.81 7.46 23.71
CA GLY A 704 -16.73 8.31 24.44
C GLY A 704 -17.21 9.52 23.62
N THR A 705 -17.88 10.46 24.30
CA THR A 705 -18.60 11.59 23.66
C THR A 705 -17.70 12.66 23.04
N THR A 706 -16.40 12.66 23.36
CA THR A 706 -15.43 13.64 22.82
C THR A 706 -14.58 13.08 21.68
N SER A 707 -14.77 11.80 21.33
CA SER A 707 -14.00 11.09 20.30
C SER A 707 -14.03 11.77 18.93
N GLU A 708 -15.23 12.13 18.45
CA GLU A 708 -15.42 12.80 17.15
C GLU A 708 -14.74 14.18 17.10
N LEU A 709 -14.78 14.94 18.21
CA LEU A 709 -14.21 16.27 18.29
C LEU A 709 -12.69 16.27 18.22
N LEU A 710 -12.04 15.31 18.90
CA LEU A 710 -10.58 15.22 18.97
C LEU A 710 -9.95 14.50 17.78
N ALA A 711 -10.76 13.70 17.06
CA ALA A 711 -10.36 12.92 15.89
C ALA A 711 -9.07 12.09 16.13
N ASP A 712 -8.91 11.58 17.35
CA ASP A 712 -7.72 10.84 17.78
C ASP A 712 -7.90 9.33 17.56
N HIS A 713 -7.83 8.92 16.31
CA HIS A 713 -7.98 7.53 15.88
C HIS A 713 -6.99 7.17 14.78
N ALA A 714 -6.65 5.89 14.73
CA ALA A 714 -5.85 5.27 13.70
C ALA A 714 -6.62 4.11 13.05
N ALA A 715 -6.19 3.70 11.87
CA ALA A 715 -6.77 2.57 11.15
C ALA A 715 -5.70 1.70 10.48
N ARG A 716 -6.04 0.43 10.25
CA ARG A 716 -5.26 -0.55 9.48
C ARG A 716 -6.18 -1.40 8.60
N LEU A 717 -5.65 -1.92 7.49
CA LEU A 717 -6.40 -2.80 6.59
C LEU A 717 -6.44 -4.21 7.16
N ALA A 718 -7.63 -4.80 7.24
CA ALA A 718 -7.80 -6.20 7.60
C ALA A 718 -7.42 -7.15 6.42
N PRO A 719 -6.96 -8.38 6.70
CA PRO A 719 -6.73 -8.95 8.03
C PRO A 719 -5.48 -8.38 8.72
N LEU A 720 -5.56 -8.14 10.03
CA LEU A 720 -4.46 -7.62 10.83
C LEU A 720 -3.48 -8.73 11.23
N THR A 721 -2.19 -8.38 11.18
CA THR A 721 -1.14 -9.15 11.83
C THR A 721 -0.94 -8.73 13.28
N ASP A 722 -0.27 -9.57 14.07
CA ASP A 722 0.23 -9.23 15.42
C ASP A 722 0.96 -7.87 15.46
N THR A 723 1.78 -7.60 14.44
CA THR A 723 2.52 -6.35 14.28
C THR A 723 1.58 -5.19 13.94
N ASP A 724 0.61 -5.39 13.06
CA ASP A 724 -0.38 -4.35 12.71
C ASP A 724 -1.23 -3.95 13.93
N ILE A 725 -1.58 -4.90 14.80
CA ILE A 725 -2.34 -4.65 16.03
C ILE A 725 -1.54 -3.79 17.01
N CYS A 726 -0.29 -4.16 17.28
CA CYS A 726 0.59 -3.40 18.17
C CYS A 726 0.76 -1.95 17.67
N GLU A 727 1.01 -1.77 16.37
CA GLU A 727 1.10 -0.43 15.78
C GLU A 727 -0.22 0.35 15.84
N LEU A 728 -1.36 -0.32 15.63
CA LEU A 728 -2.67 0.32 15.69
C LEU A 728 -2.98 0.84 17.11
N LEU A 729 -2.55 0.12 18.15
CA LEU A 729 -2.71 0.54 19.55
C LEU A 729 -1.82 1.73 19.94
N THR A 730 -0.63 1.81 19.37
CA THR A 730 0.37 2.86 19.67
C THR A 730 0.21 4.12 18.81
N ALA A 731 -0.52 4.05 17.70
CA ALA A 731 -0.64 5.15 16.75
C ALA A 731 -1.46 6.37 17.22
N PRO A 732 -2.57 6.24 17.96
CA PRO A 732 -3.31 7.39 18.49
C PRO A 732 -2.52 8.18 19.53
N ARG A 733 -2.76 9.48 19.64
CA ARG A 733 -2.10 10.33 20.65
C ARG A 733 -2.51 9.95 22.08
N CYS A 734 -3.65 9.29 22.25
CA CYS A 734 -4.12 8.75 23.51
C CYS A 734 -3.39 7.48 23.97
N ALA A 735 -2.55 6.86 23.14
CA ALA A 735 -1.82 5.63 23.48
C ALA A 735 -1.05 5.67 24.82
N PRO A 736 -0.43 6.79 25.24
CA PRO A 736 0.22 6.87 26.56
C PRO A 736 -0.74 6.62 27.74
N LEU A 737 -2.05 6.82 27.59
CA LEU A 737 -3.05 6.50 28.62
C LEU A 737 -3.12 5.00 28.91
N LEU A 738 -2.74 4.15 27.95
CA LEU A 738 -2.71 2.69 28.11
C LEU A 738 -1.59 2.24 29.06
N SER A 739 -0.50 3.01 29.13
CA SER A 739 0.65 2.73 30.02
C SER A 739 0.49 3.31 31.43
N GLY A 740 -0.62 4.00 31.70
CA GLY A 740 -0.85 4.75 32.94
C GLY A 740 -0.38 6.21 32.85
N TYR A 741 -1.18 7.13 33.38
CA TYR A 741 -0.92 8.56 33.38
C TYR A 741 -1.37 9.20 34.70
N ARG A 742 -0.52 10.03 35.30
CA ARG A 742 -0.80 10.73 36.59
C ARG A 742 -1.37 9.83 37.69
N GLY A 743 -0.78 8.64 37.87
CA GLY A 743 -1.14 7.70 38.93
C GLY A 743 -2.22 6.68 38.57
N SER A 744 -2.76 6.69 37.34
CA SER A 744 -3.55 5.56 36.85
C SER A 744 -2.65 4.35 36.59
N ARG A 745 -3.22 3.15 36.80
CA ARG A 745 -2.53 1.89 36.48
C ARG A 745 -2.62 1.60 34.97
N PRO A 746 -1.65 0.88 34.40
CA PRO A 746 -1.72 0.44 33.00
C PRO A 746 -3.00 -0.34 32.71
N ALA A 747 -3.55 -0.16 31.52
CA ALA A 747 -4.70 -0.91 31.03
C ALA A 747 -4.29 -2.32 30.56
N ASP A 748 -5.26 -3.23 30.46
CA ASP A 748 -5.06 -4.54 29.85
C ASP A 748 -4.86 -4.41 28.33
N VAL A 749 -3.61 -4.24 27.92
CA VAL A 749 -3.21 -4.15 26.51
C VAL A 749 -3.49 -5.46 25.78
N GLY A 750 -3.26 -6.62 26.41
CA GLY A 750 -3.51 -7.93 25.80
C GLY A 750 -4.99 -8.15 25.46
N GLY A 751 -5.89 -7.72 26.34
CA GLY A 751 -7.34 -7.71 26.05
C GLY A 751 -7.71 -6.81 24.86
N LEU A 752 -7.05 -5.66 24.71
CA LEU A 752 -7.26 -4.78 23.55
C LEU A 752 -6.71 -5.40 22.25
N GLU A 753 -5.56 -6.06 22.30
CA GLU A 753 -4.99 -6.78 21.16
C GLU A 753 -5.94 -7.88 20.67
N ASP A 754 -6.49 -8.68 21.59
CA ASP A 754 -7.45 -9.75 21.29
C ASP A 754 -8.77 -9.20 20.70
N LEU A 755 -9.28 -8.07 21.23
CA LEU A 755 -10.46 -7.40 20.67
C LEU A 755 -10.22 -6.96 19.21
N LEU A 756 -9.08 -6.35 18.92
CA LEU A 756 -8.75 -5.89 17.56
C LEU A 756 -8.57 -7.08 16.60
N ALA A 757 -7.98 -8.18 17.06
CA ALA A 757 -7.88 -9.42 16.28
C ALA A 757 -9.27 -9.99 15.96
N ARG A 758 -10.20 -10.03 16.92
CA ARG A 758 -11.58 -10.51 16.74
C ARG A 758 -12.38 -9.62 15.79
N LEU A 759 -12.24 -8.30 15.91
CA LEU A 759 -12.86 -7.36 14.95
C LEU A 759 -12.28 -7.53 13.53
N SER A 760 -10.97 -7.73 13.42
CA SER A 760 -10.33 -8.04 12.14
C SER A 760 -10.86 -9.35 11.54
N ARG A 761 -10.98 -10.41 12.34
CA ARG A 761 -11.51 -11.71 11.92
C ARG A 761 -12.96 -11.59 11.48
N MET A 762 -13.79 -10.87 12.23
CA MET A 762 -15.19 -10.60 11.88
C MET A 762 -15.35 -9.89 10.54
N ALA A 763 -14.48 -8.91 10.27
CA ALA A 763 -14.51 -8.18 9.01
C ALA A 763 -14.08 -9.03 7.80
N ASP A 764 -13.22 -10.03 8.02
CA ASP A 764 -12.80 -10.97 6.98
C ASP A 764 -13.86 -12.06 6.72
N ASP A 765 -14.50 -12.56 7.79
CA ASP A 765 -15.53 -13.59 7.72
C ASP A 765 -16.87 -13.13 7.14
N LEU A 766 -17.19 -11.84 7.25
CA LEU A 766 -18.48 -11.24 6.88
C LEU A 766 -18.29 -10.11 5.86
N PRO A 767 -18.27 -10.40 4.54
CA PRO A 767 -18.21 -9.37 3.50
C PRO A 767 -19.32 -8.32 3.58
N GLU A 768 -20.48 -8.70 4.13
CA GLU A 768 -21.68 -7.90 4.34
C GLU A 768 -21.53 -6.90 5.50
N LEU A 769 -20.54 -7.08 6.37
CA LEU A 769 -20.27 -6.16 7.46
C LEU A 769 -19.86 -4.81 6.88
N ALA A 770 -20.75 -3.82 6.97
CA ALA A 770 -20.50 -2.47 6.49
C ALA A 770 -19.83 -1.62 7.57
N GLU A 771 -20.26 -1.80 8.82
CA GLU A 771 -19.74 -1.08 9.97
C GLU A 771 -19.92 -1.91 11.25
N ALA A 772 -18.92 -1.92 12.12
CA ALA A 772 -19.04 -2.32 13.51
C ALA A 772 -18.36 -1.26 14.37
N GLU A 773 -18.99 -0.81 15.44
CA GLU A 773 -18.36 0.12 16.37
C GLU A 773 -18.62 -0.35 17.79
N CYS A 774 -17.55 -0.49 18.57
CA CYS A 774 -17.56 -0.69 20.01
C CYS A 774 -17.13 0.64 20.64
N ASN A 775 -18.08 1.38 21.21
CA ASN A 775 -17.84 2.72 21.73
C ASN A 775 -18.81 3.07 22.87
N PRO A 776 -18.36 3.19 24.13
CA PRO A 776 -16.98 3.02 24.55
C PRO A 776 -16.62 1.55 24.81
N VAL A 777 -15.35 1.22 24.53
CA VAL A 777 -14.61 0.12 25.16
C VAL A 777 -13.95 0.68 26.41
N ILE A 778 -14.24 0.11 27.57
CA ILE A 778 -13.63 0.50 28.84
C ILE A 778 -12.44 -0.40 29.11
N ALA A 779 -11.24 0.15 29.10
CA ALA A 779 -10.02 -0.59 29.40
C ALA A 779 -9.55 -0.33 30.84
N ARG A 780 -9.31 -1.41 31.58
CA ARG A 780 -8.90 -1.43 32.99
C ARG A 780 -7.71 -2.37 33.18
N PRO A 781 -7.00 -2.30 34.32
CA PRO A 781 -5.87 -3.20 34.59
C PRO A 781 -6.27 -4.68 34.70
N ASP A 782 -7.54 -4.96 35.00
CA ASP A 782 -8.11 -6.30 35.18
C ASP A 782 -8.91 -6.81 33.98
N GLY A 783 -8.95 -6.06 32.88
CA GLY A 783 -9.61 -6.47 31.64
C GLY A 783 -10.23 -5.31 30.86
N ILE A 784 -10.83 -5.67 29.73
CA ILE A 784 -11.59 -4.76 28.88
C ILE A 784 -13.09 -5.10 28.88
N THR A 785 -13.94 -4.13 28.62
CA THR A 785 -15.38 -4.37 28.45
C THR A 785 -16.00 -3.41 27.45
N VAL A 786 -16.69 -3.94 26.45
CA VAL A 786 -17.51 -3.18 25.52
C VAL A 786 -18.84 -2.82 26.17
N VAL A 787 -19.12 -1.52 26.30
CA VAL A 787 -20.29 -1.00 27.01
C VAL A 787 -21.42 -0.65 26.05
N ASP A 788 -21.10 -0.21 24.84
CA ASP A 788 -22.07 -0.07 23.76
C ASP A 788 -21.45 -0.52 22.44
N ALA A 789 -22.29 -1.10 21.59
CA ALA A 789 -21.87 -1.54 20.27
C ALA A 789 -22.99 -1.38 19.25
N ARG A 790 -22.61 -1.13 18.00
CA ARG A 790 -23.52 -1.07 16.86
C ARG A 790 -22.91 -1.80 15.69
N VAL A 791 -23.75 -2.48 14.92
CA VAL A 791 -23.34 -3.23 13.72
C VAL A 791 -24.30 -2.93 12.58
N ARG A 792 -23.76 -2.67 11.40
CA ARG A 792 -24.50 -2.44 10.17
C ARG A 792 -24.12 -3.47 9.13
N LEU A 793 -25.12 -4.16 8.58
CA LEU A 793 -24.94 -5.12 7.49
C LEU A 793 -25.56 -4.56 6.22
N LEU A 794 -24.86 -4.70 5.09
CA LEU A 794 -25.36 -4.35 3.76
C LEU A 794 -25.21 -5.54 2.82
N PRO A 795 -26.14 -5.73 1.86
CA PRO A 795 -25.99 -6.78 0.87
C PRO A 795 -24.72 -6.54 0.04
N ARG A 796 -23.73 -7.42 0.20
CA ARG A 796 -22.51 -7.42 -0.59
C ARG A 796 -22.20 -8.85 -1.02
N CYS A 797 -21.83 -9.03 -2.28
CA CYS A 797 -21.26 -10.30 -2.71
C CYS A 797 -19.77 -10.30 -2.35
N GLY A 798 -19.31 -11.33 -1.63
CA GLY A 798 -17.88 -11.55 -1.45
C GLY A 798 -17.17 -11.61 -2.81
N HIS A 799 -16.20 -10.71 -3.02
CA HIS A 799 -15.31 -10.78 -4.18
C HIS A 799 -14.13 -11.68 -3.80
N ASP A 800 -14.07 -12.87 -4.35
CA ASP A 800 -12.86 -13.70 -4.29
C ASP A 800 -11.87 -13.19 -5.37
N PRO A 801 -10.76 -12.56 -4.98
CA PRO A 801 -9.80 -12.00 -5.92
C PRO A 801 -9.05 -13.06 -6.74
N TYR A 802 -9.14 -14.35 -6.36
CA TYR A 802 -8.49 -15.47 -7.04
C TYR A 802 -9.43 -16.22 -7.99
N LEU A 803 -10.74 -16.06 -7.85
CA LEU A 803 -11.73 -16.61 -8.78
C LEU A 803 -11.85 -15.75 -10.03
N ARG A 804 -11.13 -16.13 -11.10
CA ARG A 804 -11.38 -15.60 -12.44
C ARG A 804 -12.71 -16.13 -12.95
N ARG A 805 -13.74 -15.27 -12.95
CA ARG A 805 -14.97 -15.53 -13.69
C ARG A 805 -14.70 -15.21 -15.15
N LEU A 806 -14.79 -16.22 -16.03
CA LEU A 806 -14.91 -15.97 -17.45
C LEU A 806 -16.27 -15.29 -17.69
N PRO A 807 -16.34 -14.27 -18.56
CA PRO A 807 -17.59 -13.56 -18.86
C PRO A 807 -18.67 -14.48 -19.42
#